data_AF-A0AAW0UF91-F1
#
_entry.id   AF-A0AAW0UF91-F1
#
_cell.length_a   1.000
_cell.length_b   1.000
_cell.length_c   1.000
_cell.angle_alpha   90.00
_cell.angle_beta   90.00
_cell.angle_gamma   90.00
#
_symmetry.space_group_name_H-M   'P 1'
#
loop_
_entity.id
_entity.type
_entity.pdbx_description
1 polymer ?
#
loop_
_entity_poly.entity_id
_entity_poly.type
_entity_poly.pdbx_seq_one_letter_code
_entity_poly.pdbx_strand_id
1 'polypeptide(L)'
;MTPRCCVTLMAVVVVVVVVAALVGEAAGVERGPADRATRMKNLRKSNVDMKALREKYLKMLKGYPCTPMQHSPDDPPLPTVPDSFMTQLEFNLDRDGTKRVIHGVEMYDGPSRRGVNDYDLGAGVVASRPYIVREEIHYSHNLDEALFIKSDNPCIVTGEEGCDIYKHCTAGKIKDMSAELQEIFGIVDTSGGGEFMGAMGLMEFGPYFNYTFFGVDECRGARCQVFQACINKPDEGNTSLLYSYYWTTKDWDVQNNGNSVPMYVDIMDPREGGFILHVEFFDFRREWMPALDELEAPVDAYCEGRISRLDPPKPIVHFSYKSEQVGGINVLVPDGQGQTESVHLRAMFPQEEWYDYEMKISRVDYIPFFIYGADRRFENLTQRILDFNQDLMYMVRPRLSACSIMPINANLSWGDVEVGEDGSIRMTSPWDWDDLSEPMQYNGRHWERGMIADVWVGIKPNPTVNLNETIVWYFASPFTNDILAKDAAISLPTMDKVPIKLEKYLSFAEGLPHILYHMYNFEAIIPLTHNHDVSLCFNHDQMRHFTFDLPSNALEKSLFLRENLKYAVVGALAEAGNVSPIRINRLELKKTDTALQVLFTLLEKPSKVADVEGNMEENTMDAAASAIKATLDDSQLIIIVMYGNSPDEGKKNHLITSFTAKPHTMVEVERSENLPEGIEVFKGYSSGDMAGLAVGMIIAGLLMGLGGMYLYGRKK
;
A
#
# COMPACT_ATOMS: atom_id res chain seq x y z
N MET A 1 3.68 1.28 49.24
CA MET A 1 2.21 1.22 49.11
C MET A 1 1.86 1.91 47.79
N THR A 2 1.55 1.10 46.78
CA THR A 2 1.31 1.50 45.38
C THR A 2 -0.14 1.93 45.15
N PRO A 3 -0.43 2.95 44.33
CA PRO A 3 -1.76 3.16 43.78
C PRO A 3 -1.83 2.58 42.36
N ARG A 4 -2.47 1.40 42.23
CA ARG A 4 -3.04 0.89 40.98
C ARG A 4 -4.55 1.03 41.10
N CYS A 5 -5.14 2.13 40.64
CA CYS A 5 -6.59 2.31 40.53
C CYS A 5 -6.91 3.56 39.70
N CYS A 6 -6.68 3.54 38.39
CA CYS A 6 -7.25 4.57 37.49
C CYS A 6 -7.50 4.09 36.05
N VAL A 7 -7.03 2.91 35.63
CA VAL A 7 -7.13 2.48 34.22
C VAL A 7 -8.48 1.81 33.88
N THR A 8 -9.22 1.29 34.86
CA THR A 8 -10.45 0.52 34.58
C THR A 8 -11.72 1.38 34.44
N LEU A 9 -11.67 2.69 34.72
CA LEU A 9 -12.88 3.52 34.73
C LEU A 9 -13.27 4.06 33.34
N MET A 10 -12.34 4.18 32.39
CA MET A 10 -12.66 4.65 31.03
C MET A 10 -13.35 3.59 30.17
N ALA A 11 -13.04 2.30 30.36
CA ALA A 11 -13.65 1.21 29.58
C ALA A 11 -15.09 0.88 30.02
N VAL A 12 -15.42 1.07 31.32
CA VAL A 12 -16.73 0.67 31.88
C VAL A 12 -17.81 1.73 31.68
N VAL A 13 -17.45 3.01 31.56
CA VAL A 13 -18.42 4.10 31.35
C VAL A 13 -18.93 4.14 29.90
N VAL A 14 -18.15 3.64 28.94
CA VAL A 14 -18.55 3.55 27.51
C VAL A 14 -19.65 2.50 27.29
N VAL A 15 -19.69 1.42 28.07
CA VAL A 15 -20.61 0.29 27.86
C VAL A 15 -22.03 0.56 28.37
N VAL A 16 -22.21 1.40 29.40
CA VAL A 16 -23.51 1.57 30.07
C VAL A 16 -24.40 2.64 29.41
N VAL A 17 -23.83 3.59 28.65
CA VAL A 17 -24.59 4.73 28.11
C VAL A 17 -25.04 4.51 26.65
N VAL A 18 -24.35 3.66 25.87
CA VAL A 18 -24.67 3.41 24.44
C VAL A 18 -25.95 2.60 24.25
N VAL A 19 -26.34 1.78 25.24
CA VAL A 19 -27.54 0.91 25.18
C VAL A 19 -28.86 1.72 25.18
N ALA A 20 -28.85 2.99 25.56
CA ALA A 20 -30.08 3.77 25.71
C ALA A 20 -30.53 4.58 24.47
N ALA A 21 -29.68 4.71 23.43
CA ALA A 21 -29.93 5.70 22.36
C ALA A 21 -30.09 5.15 20.93
N LEU A 22 -29.82 3.87 20.66
CA LEU A 22 -29.85 3.30 19.29
C LEU A 22 -31.19 2.66 18.89
N VAL A 23 -32.29 3.08 19.49
CA VAL A 23 -33.66 2.78 18.99
C VAL A 23 -34.12 3.96 18.14
N GLY A 24 -33.60 4.08 16.91
CA GLY A 24 -34.01 5.14 16.00
C GLY A 24 -33.23 5.13 14.69
N GLU A 25 -33.83 4.52 13.67
CA GLU A 25 -33.55 4.68 12.24
C GLU A 25 -32.23 4.09 11.68
N ALA A 26 -32.34 2.87 11.13
CA ALA A 26 -31.42 2.34 10.13
C ALA A 26 -32.21 1.74 8.95
N ALA A 27 -32.16 2.39 7.80
CA ALA A 27 -32.61 1.83 6.53
C ALA A 27 -31.68 2.31 5.41
N GLY A 28 -30.80 1.42 4.95
CA GLY A 28 -29.88 1.66 3.84
C GLY A 28 -28.81 0.58 3.79
N VAL A 29 -29.18 -0.65 3.40
CA VAL A 29 -28.27 -1.78 3.23
C VAL A 29 -27.89 -1.91 1.76
N GLU A 30 -26.61 -1.72 1.44
CA GLU A 30 -26.00 -2.11 0.17
C GLU A 30 -25.91 -3.63 0.05
N ARG A 31 -26.10 -4.14 -1.17
CA ARG A 31 -26.07 -5.58 -1.48
C ARG A 31 -24.63 -6.09 -1.51
N GLY A 32 -24.25 -6.85 -0.48
CA GLY A 32 -22.96 -7.51 -0.33
C GLY A 32 -22.87 -8.95 -0.87
N PRO A 33 -21.78 -9.68 -0.56
CA PRO A 33 -21.28 -10.93 -1.20
C PRO A 33 -22.18 -12.19 -1.12
N ALA A 34 -23.39 -12.08 -0.57
CA ALA A 34 -24.35 -13.18 -0.45
C ALA A 34 -24.84 -13.74 -1.80
N ASP A 35 -24.76 -12.96 -2.88
CA ASP A 35 -25.18 -13.39 -4.22
C ASP A 35 -24.22 -14.43 -4.83
N ARG A 36 -22.93 -14.41 -4.45
CA ARG A 36 -21.91 -15.35 -4.96
C ARG A 36 -22.04 -16.75 -4.33
N ALA A 37 -22.29 -16.80 -3.01
CA ALA A 37 -22.52 -18.05 -2.28
C ALA A 37 -23.80 -18.78 -2.72
N THR A 38 -24.83 -18.02 -3.12
CA THR A 38 -26.10 -18.57 -3.61
C THR A 38 -25.95 -19.18 -5.02
N ARG A 39 -25.09 -18.60 -5.87
CA ARG A 39 -24.73 -19.14 -7.19
C ARG A 39 -23.96 -20.47 -7.08
N MET A 40 -23.05 -20.57 -6.12
CA MET A 40 -22.22 -21.77 -5.86
C MET A 40 -23.02 -22.98 -5.37
N LYS A 41 -24.11 -22.79 -4.61
CA LYS A 41 -24.94 -23.92 -4.13
C LYS A 41 -25.63 -24.69 -5.26
N ASN A 42 -25.92 -24.06 -6.40
CA ASN A 42 -26.58 -24.70 -7.54
C ASN A 42 -25.61 -25.46 -8.47
N LEU A 43 -24.29 -25.29 -8.31
CA LEU A 43 -23.25 -25.96 -9.10
C LEU A 43 -22.83 -27.33 -8.54
N ARG A 44 -23.37 -27.77 -7.40
CA ARG A 44 -22.86 -28.92 -6.61
C ARG A 44 -23.20 -30.33 -7.12
N LYS A 45 -23.75 -30.48 -8.32
CA LYS A 45 -23.88 -31.80 -8.96
C LYS A 45 -23.23 -31.73 -10.32
N SER A 46 -22.03 -32.30 -10.43
CA SER A 46 -21.46 -32.65 -11.73
C SER A 46 -22.51 -33.46 -12.50
N ASN A 47 -22.84 -33.00 -13.69
CA ASN A 47 -23.76 -33.69 -14.60
C ASN A 47 -23.04 -34.77 -15.42
N VAL A 48 -21.72 -34.97 -15.19
CA VAL A 48 -20.89 -35.87 -15.98
C VAL A 48 -20.96 -37.29 -15.40
N ASP A 49 -21.49 -38.23 -16.19
CA ASP A 49 -21.46 -39.65 -15.84
C ASP A 49 -20.07 -40.25 -16.11
N MET A 50 -19.18 -40.12 -15.13
CA MET A 50 -17.80 -40.67 -15.20
C MET A 50 -17.77 -42.18 -15.49
N LYS A 51 -18.82 -42.93 -15.12
CA LYS A 51 -18.88 -44.36 -15.42
C LYS A 51 -19.15 -44.58 -16.91
N ALA A 52 -20.10 -43.85 -17.48
CA ALA A 52 -20.35 -43.89 -18.92
C ALA A 52 -19.13 -43.44 -19.72
N LEU A 53 -18.42 -42.41 -19.24
CA LEU A 53 -17.17 -41.92 -19.84
C LEU A 53 -16.09 -43.02 -19.84
N ARG A 54 -15.88 -43.69 -18.70
CA ARG A 54 -14.95 -44.84 -18.59
C ARG A 54 -15.32 -45.96 -19.55
N GLU A 55 -16.60 -46.30 -19.64
CA GLU A 55 -17.07 -47.32 -20.57
C GLU A 55 -16.88 -46.92 -22.05
N LYS A 56 -17.06 -45.63 -22.39
CA LYS A 56 -16.76 -45.07 -23.73
C LYS A 56 -15.30 -45.32 -24.07
N TYR A 57 -14.37 -44.90 -23.21
CA TYR A 57 -12.95 -45.02 -23.50
C TYR A 57 -12.41 -46.46 -23.42
N LEU A 58 -12.87 -47.29 -22.48
CA LEU A 58 -12.50 -48.71 -22.43
C LEU A 58 -12.93 -49.45 -23.70
N LYS A 59 -14.06 -49.07 -24.32
CA LYS A 59 -14.46 -49.61 -25.62
C LYS A 59 -13.53 -49.16 -26.75
N MET A 60 -13.08 -47.90 -26.73
CA MET A 60 -12.13 -47.39 -27.73
C MET A 60 -10.75 -48.05 -27.61
N LEU A 61 -10.24 -48.22 -26.38
CA LEU A 61 -8.90 -48.78 -26.13
C LEU A 61 -8.81 -50.29 -26.33
N LYS A 62 -9.93 -51.04 -26.27
CA LYS A 62 -9.95 -52.50 -26.52
C LYS A 62 -9.47 -52.90 -27.93
N GLY A 63 -9.21 -51.94 -28.83
CA GLY A 63 -8.66 -52.19 -30.17
C GLY A 63 -7.37 -51.45 -30.51
N TYR A 64 -6.89 -50.52 -29.68
CA TYR A 64 -5.75 -49.66 -30.03
C TYR A 64 -4.87 -49.40 -28.80
N PRO A 65 -3.58 -49.83 -28.78
CA PRO A 65 -2.62 -49.24 -27.84
C PRO A 65 -2.55 -47.74 -28.12
N CYS A 66 -2.30 -46.91 -27.09
CA CYS A 66 -2.12 -45.46 -27.25
C CYS A 66 -1.00 -45.22 -28.28
N THR A 67 -1.38 -45.04 -29.54
CA THR A 67 -0.49 -44.94 -30.69
C THR A 67 -0.94 -43.73 -31.48
N PRO A 68 -0.01 -42.81 -31.83
CA PRO A 68 -0.36 -41.62 -32.59
C PRO A 68 -1.06 -42.01 -33.89
N MET A 69 -2.25 -41.47 -34.16
CA MET A 69 -2.89 -41.63 -35.46
C MET A 69 -2.10 -40.87 -36.52
N GLN A 70 -2.14 -41.34 -37.77
CA GLN A 70 -1.54 -40.59 -38.88
C GLN A 70 -2.49 -39.47 -39.32
N HIS A 71 -1.96 -38.25 -39.41
CA HIS A 71 -2.69 -37.08 -39.89
C HIS A 71 -3.07 -37.25 -41.37
N SER A 72 -4.36 -37.10 -41.69
CA SER A 72 -4.83 -37.00 -43.07
C SER A 72 -4.68 -35.57 -43.56
N PRO A 73 -4.24 -35.31 -44.81
CA PRO A 73 -4.22 -33.97 -45.38
C PRO A 73 -5.58 -33.27 -45.40
N ASP A 74 -6.68 -34.05 -45.34
CA ASP A 74 -8.06 -33.54 -45.33
C ASP A 74 -8.58 -33.24 -43.91
N ASP A 75 -7.79 -33.53 -42.87
CA ASP A 75 -8.18 -33.24 -41.49
C ASP A 75 -8.23 -31.73 -41.25
N PRO A 76 -9.15 -31.23 -40.40
CA PRO A 76 -9.13 -29.85 -39.98
C PRO A 76 -7.82 -29.52 -39.25
N PRO A 77 -7.29 -28.29 -39.43
CA PRO A 77 -6.07 -27.89 -38.76
C PRO A 77 -6.27 -27.86 -37.25
N LEU A 78 -5.21 -28.17 -36.51
CA LEU A 78 -5.22 -28.06 -35.05
C LEU A 78 -5.56 -26.62 -34.63
N PRO A 79 -6.50 -26.43 -33.68
CA PRO A 79 -6.78 -25.13 -33.09
C PRO A 79 -5.54 -24.51 -32.46
N THR A 80 -5.50 -23.19 -32.44
CA THR A 80 -4.44 -22.44 -31.76
C THR A 80 -4.92 -22.01 -30.37
N VAL A 81 -4.11 -22.31 -29.35
CA VAL A 81 -4.25 -21.72 -28.01
C VAL A 81 -3.77 -20.27 -28.09
N PRO A 82 -4.55 -19.29 -27.60
CA PRO A 82 -4.10 -17.90 -27.55
C PRO A 82 -2.94 -17.74 -26.55
N ASP A 83 -2.06 -16.77 -26.77
CA ASP A 83 -0.93 -16.51 -25.88
C ASP A 83 -1.37 -16.07 -24.48
N SER A 84 -2.53 -15.42 -24.35
CA SER A 84 -3.15 -15.07 -23.07
C SER A 84 -4.62 -15.49 -23.07
N PHE A 85 -5.10 -15.98 -21.93
CA PHE A 85 -6.49 -16.40 -21.76
C PHE A 85 -6.93 -16.34 -20.30
N MET A 86 -8.24 -16.40 -20.12
CA MET A 86 -8.83 -16.77 -18.84
C MET A 86 -10.03 -17.67 -19.07
N THR A 87 -10.21 -18.62 -18.15
CA THR A 87 -11.27 -19.62 -18.20
C THR A 87 -11.67 -20.03 -16.79
N GLN A 88 -12.93 -20.40 -16.62
CA GLN A 88 -13.36 -21.17 -15.45
C GLN A 88 -13.20 -22.66 -15.77
N LEU A 89 -12.84 -23.45 -14.76
CA LEU A 89 -12.54 -24.87 -14.87
C LEU A 89 -13.41 -25.67 -13.90
N GLU A 90 -13.91 -26.81 -14.37
CA GLU A 90 -14.46 -27.86 -13.51
C GLU A 90 -13.71 -29.16 -13.76
N PHE A 91 -12.97 -29.62 -12.75
CA PHE A 91 -12.24 -30.86 -12.79
C PHE A 91 -13.07 -31.97 -12.15
N ASN A 92 -13.37 -33.00 -12.93
CA ASN A 92 -14.03 -34.21 -12.48
C ASN A 92 -12.99 -35.34 -12.48
N LEU A 93 -12.47 -35.67 -11.30
CA LEU A 93 -11.47 -36.72 -11.12
C LEU A 93 -12.15 -38.00 -10.58
N ASP A 94 -11.97 -39.12 -11.27
CA ASP A 94 -12.32 -40.46 -10.79
C ASP A 94 -11.04 -41.31 -10.72
N ARG A 95 -10.50 -41.44 -9.50
CA ARG A 95 -9.30 -42.23 -9.19
C ARG A 95 -9.61 -43.19 -8.06
N ASP A 96 -9.36 -44.48 -8.28
CA ASP A 96 -9.56 -45.55 -7.29
C ASP A 96 -10.97 -45.57 -6.65
N GLY A 97 -12.00 -45.17 -7.42
CA GLY A 97 -13.39 -45.10 -6.95
C GLY A 97 -13.71 -43.88 -6.08
N THR A 98 -12.73 -42.99 -5.85
CA THR A 98 -12.96 -41.69 -5.22
C THR A 98 -13.26 -40.67 -6.31
N LYS A 99 -14.45 -40.06 -6.25
CA LYS A 99 -14.84 -38.96 -7.13
C LYS A 99 -14.58 -37.63 -6.43
N ARG A 100 -13.86 -36.73 -7.11
CA ARG A 100 -13.65 -35.36 -6.67
C ARG A 100 -14.09 -34.41 -7.77
N VAL A 101 -14.74 -33.33 -7.37
CA VAL A 101 -15.06 -32.20 -8.24
C VAL A 101 -14.33 -30.99 -7.68
N ILE A 102 -13.50 -30.35 -8.51
CA ILE A 102 -12.78 -29.13 -8.16
C ILE A 102 -13.27 -28.05 -9.13
N HIS A 103 -13.60 -26.88 -8.61
CA HIS A 103 -13.93 -25.72 -9.43
C HIS A 103 -12.81 -24.71 -9.30
N GLY A 104 -12.47 -24.04 -10.39
CA GLY A 104 -11.46 -23.00 -10.34
C GLY A 104 -11.53 -22.02 -11.49
N VAL A 105 -10.59 -21.10 -11.46
CA VAL A 105 -10.32 -20.09 -12.47
C VAL A 105 -8.85 -20.18 -12.82
N GLU A 106 -8.57 -20.22 -14.11
CA GLU A 106 -7.21 -20.13 -14.63
C GLU A 106 -7.10 -18.85 -15.44
N MET A 107 -6.05 -18.09 -15.15
CA MET A 107 -5.65 -16.90 -15.86
C MET A 107 -4.20 -17.04 -16.27
N TYR A 108 -3.89 -16.73 -17.52
CA TYR A 108 -2.53 -16.83 -18.01
C TYR A 108 -2.22 -15.69 -18.98
N ASP A 109 -1.05 -15.09 -18.80
CA ASP A 109 -0.51 -14.07 -19.67
C ASP A 109 0.83 -14.50 -20.29
N GLY A 110 0.78 -14.89 -21.57
CA GLY A 110 1.92 -15.35 -22.36
C GLY A 110 3.08 -14.37 -22.43
N PRO A 111 2.83 -13.09 -22.81
CA PRO A 111 3.86 -12.06 -22.86
C PRO A 111 4.64 -11.88 -21.55
N SER A 112 3.98 -11.88 -20.38
CA SER A 112 4.66 -11.79 -19.09
C SER A 112 5.14 -13.14 -18.55
N ARG A 113 4.69 -14.25 -19.14
CA ARG A 113 4.91 -15.64 -18.70
C ARG A 113 4.52 -15.86 -17.24
N ARG A 114 3.33 -15.37 -16.88
CA ARG A 114 2.75 -15.47 -15.53
C ARG A 114 1.32 -15.97 -15.61
N GLY A 115 0.85 -16.55 -14.52
CA GLY A 115 -0.55 -16.96 -14.42
C GLY A 115 -0.97 -17.18 -12.98
N VAL A 116 -2.27 -17.40 -12.82
CA VAL A 116 -2.93 -17.66 -11.55
C VAL A 116 -3.91 -18.81 -11.72
N ASN A 117 -3.84 -19.76 -10.80
CA ASN A 117 -4.81 -20.84 -10.64
C ASN A 117 -5.51 -20.66 -9.30
N ASP A 118 -6.78 -20.27 -9.32
CA ASP A 118 -7.60 -20.04 -8.13
C ASP A 118 -8.69 -21.10 -8.06
N TYR A 119 -8.68 -21.98 -7.05
CA TYR A 119 -9.59 -23.12 -6.99
C TYR A 119 -10.11 -23.43 -5.59
N ASP A 120 -11.31 -24.00 -5.57
CA ASP A 120 -11.99 -24.44 -4.36
C ASP A 120 -11.83 -25.96 -4.20
N LEU A 121 -11.00 -26.38 -3.24
CA LEU A 121 -10.88 -27.78 -2.85
C LEU A 121 -12.02 -28.15 -1.90
N GLY A 122 -12.94 -28.97 -2.41
CA GLY A 122 -13.90 -29.67 -1.57
C GLY A 122 -13.22 -30.80 -0.81
N ALA A 123 -12.86 -30.60 0.47
CA ALA A 123 -12.40 -31.70 1.32
C ALA A 123 -13.54 -32.74 1.46
N GLY A 124 -13.18 -34.02 1.34
CA GLY A 124 -14.10 -35.15 1.13
C GLY A 124 -15.29 -35.28 2.09
N VAL A 125 -16.21 -36.18 1.72
CA VAL A 125 -17.46 -36.51 2.41
C VAL A 125 -17.21 -37.06 3.82
N VAL A 126 -16.86 -36.20 4.78
CA VAL A 126 -17.19 -36.43 6.18
C VAL A 126 -18.61 -35.91 6.34
N ALA A 127 -19.53 -36.82 6.67
CA ALA A 127 -20.98 -36.62 6.66
C ALA A 127 -21.53 -35.49 7.56
N SER A 128 -20.68 -34.68 8.19
CA SER A 128 -21.10 -33.53 8.99
C SER A 128 -20.81 -32.17 8.35
N ARG A 129 -19.63 -31.85 7.76
CA ARG A 129 -19.36 -30.54 7.11
C ARG A 129 -18.16 -30.61 6.14
N PRO A 130 -18.31 -30.38 4.82
CA PRO A 130 -17.16 -30.21 3.93
C PRO A 130 -16.56 -28.81 4.11
N TYR A 131 -15.30 -28.74 4.54
CA TYR A 131 -14.53 -27.50 4.54
C TYR A 131 -14.10 -27.22 3.10
N ILE A 132 -14.46 -26.04 2.58
CA ILE A 132 -13.95 -25.55 1.29
C ILE A 132 -12.68 -24.78 1.61
N VAL A 133 -11.54 -25.34 1.22
CA VAL A 133 -10.26 -24.64 1.25
C VAL A 133 -10.11 -24.01 -0.13
N ARG A 134 -10.01 -22.68 -0.18
CA ARG A 134 -9.65 -21.98 -1.42
C ARG A 134 -8.14 -21.94 -1.50
N GLU A 135 -7.58 -22.45 -2.57
CA GLU A 135 -6.15 -22.44 -2.84
C GLU A 135 -5.90 -21.66 -4.12
N GLU A 136 -5.03 -20.67 -4.02
CA GLU A 136 -4.65 -19.76 -5.09
C GLU A 136 -3.15 -19.94 -5.35
N ILE A 137 -2.79 -20.19 -6.60
CA ILE A 137 -1.41 -20.41 -7.02
C ILE A 137 -1.04 -19.33 -8.02
N HIS A 138 -0.23 -18.37 -7.59
CA HIS A 138 0.41 -17.43 -8.50
C HIS A 138 1.74 -18.02 -8.96
N TYR A 139 2.01 -18.01 -10.25
CA TYR A 139 3.26 -18.54 -10.77
C TYR A 139 3.87 -17.63 -11.82
N SER A 140 5.20 -17.64 -11.87
CA SER A 140 5.99 -16.83 -12.78
C SER A 140 7.16 -17.63 -13.31
N HIS A 141 7.10 -18.00 -14.59
CA HIS A 141 8.15 -18.82 -15.23
C HIS A 141 9.47 -18.06 -15.34
N ASN A 142 9.41 -16.75 -15.57
CA ASN A 142 10.60 -15.90 -15.61
C ASN A 142 11.33 -15.90 -14.26
N LEU A 143 10.60 -16.13 -13.16
CA LEU A 143 11.14 -16.14 -11.82
C LEU A 143 11.42 -17.56 -11.29
N ASP A 144 10.98 -18.62 -11.99
CA ASP A 144 10.90 -20.01 -11.49
C ASP A 144 10.28 -20.05 -10.07
N GLU A 145 9.15 -19.34 -9.90
CA GLU A 145 8.47 -19.15 -8.61
C GLU A 145 7.00 -19.54 -8.72
N ALA A 146 6.51 -20.23 -7.70
CA ALA A 146 5.09 -20.50 -7.45
C ALA A 146 4.78 -20.13 -5.99
N LEU A 147 3.70 -19.37 -5.79
CA LEU A 147 3.21 -18.91 -4.49
C LEU A 147 1.90 -19.63 -4.20
N PHE A 148 1.89 -20.48 -3.19
CA PHE A 148 0.74 -21.29 -2.79
C PHE A 148 0.03 -20.60 -1.64
N ILE A 149 -1.10 -19.97 -1.91
CA ILE A 149 -1.88 -19.21 -0.94
C ILE A 149 -3.12 -20.02 -0.60
N LYS A 150 -3.19 -20.48 0.65
CA LYS A 150 -4.36 -21.18 1.16
C LYS A 150 -5.16 -20.23 2.02
N SER A 151 -6.43 -20.05 1.68
CA SER A 151 -7.40 -19.32 2.49
C SER A 151 -8.53 -20.25 2.89
N ASP A 152 -8.71 -20.42 4.19
CA ASP A 152 -9.84 -21.15 4.71
C ASP A 152 -11.09 -20.28 4.55
N ASN A 153 -12.02 -20.72 3.71
CA ASN A 153 -13.27 -20.03 3.42
C ASN A 153 -14.43 -20.24 4.46
N PRO A 154 -14.32 -20.97 5.61
CA PRO A 154 -15.50 -21.31 6.40
C PRO A 154 -15.95 -20.25 7.42
N CYS A 155 -15.26 -19.12 7.59
CA CYS A 155 -15.54 -18.18 8.69
C CYS A 155 -16.95 -17.56 8.65
N ILE A 156 -17.56 -17.44 7.45
CA ILE A 156 -18.95 -16.97 7.30
C ILE A 156 -19.97 -18.05 7.70
N VAL A 157 -19.59 -19.33 7.75
CA VAL A 157 -20.51 -20.47 7.85
C VAL A 157 -20.50 -21.13 9.23
N THR A 158 -19.41 -21.05 10.00
CA THR A 158 -19.28 -21.82 11.25
C THR A 158 -19.67 -21.06 12.52
N GLY A 159 -19.63 -19.72 12.54
CA GLY A 159 -19.95 -18.94 13.74
C GLY A 159 -19.12 -19.30 14.97
N GLU A 160 -17.96 -19.94 14.77
CA GLU A 160 -17.03 -20.32 15.85
C GLU A 160 -16.02 -19.19 16.06
N GLU A 161 -16.04 -18.61 17.26
CA GLU A 161 -14.99 -17.69 17.74
C GLU A 161 -13.66 -18.46 17.82
N GLY A 162 -12.69 -18.08 16.97
CA GLY A 162 -11.34 -18.66 16.96
C GLY A 162 -10.89 -19.33 15.65
N CYS A 163 -11.56 -19.11 14.51
CA CYS A 163 -11.04 -19.54 13.22
C CYS A 163 -9.87 -18.66 12.77
N ASP A 164 -8.76 -19.32 12.43
CA ASP A 164 -7.60 -18.68 11.82
C ASP A 164 -7.88 -18.34 10.36
N ILE A 165 -8.20 -17.08 10.13
CA ILE A 165 -8.37 -16.43 8.81
C ILE A 165 -7.06 -16.30 8.00
N TYR A 166 -5.97 -16.95 8.42
CA TYR A 166 -4.67 -16.73 7.79
C TYR A 166 -4.65 -17.20 6.35
N LYS A 167 -4.23 -16.30 5.46
CA LYS A 167 -3.65 -16.68 4.18
C LYS A 167 -2.32 -17.37 4.45
N HIS A 168 -2.33 -18.69 4.55
CA HIS A 168 -1.08 -19.43 4.66
C HIS A 168 -0.42 -19.42 3.28
N CYS A 169 0.63 -18.64 3.10
CA CYS A 169 1.39 -18.61 1.86
C CYS A 169 2.75 -19.30 2.01
N THR A 170 3.07 -20.17 1.07
CA THR A 170 4.44 -20.70 0.89
C THR A 170 4.92 -20.41 -0.51
N ALA A 171 6.19 -20.09 -0.67
CA ALA A 171 6.83 -19.99 -1.98
C ALA A 171 7.66 -21.24 -2.25
N GLY A 172 7.60 -21.71 -3.49
CA GLY A 172 8.42 -22.80 -4.00
C GLY A 172 8.81 -22.54 -5.44
N LYS A 173 9.57 -23.45 -6.03
CA LYS A 173 9.76 -23.45 -7.48
C LYS A 173 8.55 -24.05 -8.17
N ILE A 174 8.38 -23.75 -9.46
CA ILE A 174 7.29 -24.31 -10.25
C ILE A 174 7.36 -25.85 -10.26
N LYS A 175 8.58 -26.39 -10.33
CA LYS A 175 8.81 -27.85 -10.24
C LYS A 175 8.49 -28.46 -8.86
N ASP A 176 8.43 -27.65 -7.82
CA ASP A 176 8.13 -28.11 -6.44
C ASP A 176 6.61 -28.21 -6.20
N MET A 177 5.79 -27.78 -7.17
CA MET A 177 4.34 -28.03 -7.17
C MET A 177 4.08 -29.55 -7.08
N SER A 178 3.00 -29.93 -6.39
CA SER A 178 2.63 -31.34 -6.32
C SER A 178 2.36 -31.88 -7.72
N ALA A 179 2.69 -33.16 -7.97
CA ALA A 179 2.43 -33.80 -9.25
C ALA A 179 0.93 -33.71 -9.64
N GLU A 180 0.02 -33.80 -8.65
CA GLU A 180 -1.42 -33.63 -8.84
C GLU A 180 -1.76 -32.22 -9.39
N LEU A 181 -1.13 -31.16 -8.87
CA LEU A 181 -1.37 -29.79 -9.36
C LEU A 181 -0.70 -29.52 -10.71
N GLN A 182 0.49 -30.08 -10.93
CA GLN A 182 1.16 -29.99 -12.24
C GLN A 182 0.35 -30.70 -13.32
N GLU A 183 -0.28 -31.82 -12.99
CA GLU A 183 -1.15 -32.59 -13.89
C GLU A 183 -2.46 -31.85 -14.19
N ILE A 184 -3.12 -31.32 -13.15
CA ILE A 184 -4.40 -30.60 -13.26
C ILE A 184 -4.24 -29.32 -14.09
N PHE A 185 -3.13 -28.60 -13.93
CA PHE A 185 -2.89 -27.31 -14.58
C PHE A 185 -1.81 -27.38 -15.68
N GLY A 186 -1.53 -28.59 -16.18
CA GLY A 186 -0.70 -28.87 -17.35
C GLY A 186 0.67 -28.19 -17.37
N ILE A 187 1.38 -28.15 -16.24
CA ILE A 187 2.74 -27.61 -16.20
C ILE A 187 3.71 -28.70 -16.70
N VAL A 188 4.07 -28.63 -17.98
CA VAL A 188 4.97 -29.61 -18.62
C VAL A 188 6.42 -29.12 -18.66
N ASP A 189 7.34 -29.89 -18.05
CA ASP A 189 8.77 -29.76 -18.33
C ASP A 189 9.10 -30.49 -19.65
N THR A 190 9.15 -29.74 -20.74
CA THR A 190 9.46 -30.32 -22.05
C THR A 190 10.98 -30.43 -22.22
N SER A 191 11.49 -31.64 -22.00
CA SER A 191 12.80 -32.12 -22.50
C SER A 191 14.08 -31.49 -21.91
N GLY A 192 14.20 -31.44 -20.58
CA GLY A 192 15.52 -31.29 -19.89
C GLY A 192 16.25 -29.97 -20.15
N GLY A 193 15.57 -29.04 -20.80
CA GLY A 193 16.01 -27.70 -21.14
C GLY A 193 15.04 -26.63 -20.65
N GLY A 194 14.15 -26.93 -19.69
CA GLY A 194 13.36 -25.94 -18.93
C GLY A 194 12.63 -24.85 -19.74
N GLU A 195 12.33 -25.07 -21.03
CA GLU A 195 11.74 -24.04 -21.88
C GLU A 195 10.22 -24.17 -21.84
N PHE A 196 9.57 -23.12 -21.34
CA PHE A 196 8.13 -23.06 -21.19
C PHE A 196 7.45 -22.69 -22.52
N MET A 197 6.47 -23.49 -22.94
CA MET A 197 5.78 -23.39 -24.23
C MET A 197 4.60 -22.39 -24.24
N GLY A 198 4.51 -21.52 -23.24
CA GLY A 198 3.41 -20.57 -23.09
C GLY A 198 2.08 -21.30 -22.76
N ALA A 199 0.97 -20.72 -23.21
CA ALA A 199 -0.38 -21.25 -22.98
C ALA A 199 -0.58 -22.68 -23.51
N MET A 200 0.10 -23.03 -24.62
CA MET A 200 0.09 -24.40 -25.16
C MET A 200 0.74 -25.41 -24.22
N GLY A 201 1.80 -25.00 -23.52
CA GLY A 201 2.43 -25.81 -22.49
C GLY A 201 1.47 -26.06 -21.34
N LEU A 202 0.89 -24.99 -20.81
CA LEU A 202 -0.04 -24.99 -19.68
C LEU A 202 -1.30 -25.82 -19.93
N MET A 203 -1.85 -25.82 -21.15
CA MET A 203 -2.96 -26.70 -21.52
C MET A 203 -2.49 -28.09 -21.99
N GLU A 204 -1.19 -28.37 -22.06
CA GLU A 204 -0.64 -29.55 -22.74
C GLU A 204 -1.22 -29.78 -24.15
N PHE A 205 -1.53 -28.70 -24.88
CA PHE A 205 -2.21 -28.76 -26.17
C PHE A 205 -1.43 -28.01 -27.24
N GLY A 206 -1.20 -28.67 -28.37
CA GLY A 206 -0.51 -28.05 -29.50
C GLY A 206 0.20 -29.07 -30.39
N PRO A 207 0.81 -28.61 -31.50
CA PRO A 207 1.48 -29.49 -32.45
C PRO A 207 2.64 -30.26 -31.84
N TYR A 208 3.26 -29.72 -30.77
CA TYR A 208 4.35 -30.35 -30.04
C TYR A 208 3.96 -31.69 -29.40
N PHE A 209 2.70 -31.82 -28.97
CA PHE A 209 2.18 -33.02 -28.33
C PHE A 209 1.62 -34.04 -29.34
N ASN A 210 1.82 -33.82 -30.65
CA ASN A 210 1.36 -34.70 -31.73
C ASN A 210 -0.16 -34.96 -31.72
N TYR A 211 -0.97 -33.94 -31.45
CA TYR A 211 -2.42 -34.05 -31.58
C TYR A 211 -2.85 -34.31 -33.02
N THR A 212 -3.72 -35.29 -33.19
CA THR A 212 -4.35 -35.64 -34.47
C THR A 212 -5.84 -35.50 -34.40
N PHE A 213 -6.47 -35.06 -35.48
CA PHE A 213 -7.92 -35.03 -35.57
C PHE A 213 -8.49 -36.44 -35.51
N PHE A 214 -9.46 -36.64 -34.61
CA PHE A 214 -10.11 -37.93 -34.39
C PHE A 214 -11.52 -37.97 -35.00
N GLY A 215 -12.23 -36.84 -35.00
CA GLY A 215 -13.59 -36.77 -35.53
C GLY A 215 -14.37 -35.57 -35.01
N VAL A 216 -15.68 -35.58 -35.26
CA VAL A 216 -16.63 -34.57 -34.76
C VAL A 216 -17.56 -35.23 -33.76
N ASP A 217 -17.77 -34.60 -32.60
CA ASP A 217 -18.67 -35.06 -31.54
C ASP A 217 -19.58 -33.90 -31.07
N GLU A 218 -20.64 -34.22 -30.35
CA GLU A 218 -21.50 -33.23 -29.69
C GLU A 218 -20.97 -32.95 -28.27
N CYS A 219 -20.71 -31.67 -27.98
CA CYS A 219 -20.13 -31.19 -26.73
C CYS A 219 -21.04 -30.12 -26.13
N ARG A 220 -21.83 -30.47 -25.10
CA ARG A 220 -22.76 -29.53 -24.44
C ARG A 220 -23.73 -28.84 -25.41
N GLY A 221 -24.24 -29.58 -26.39
CA GLY A 221 -25.16 -29.07 -27.41
C GLY A 221 -24.49 -28.31 -28.56
N ALA A 222 -23.16 -28.16 -28.53
CA ALA A 222 -22.35 -27.61 -29.61
C ALA A 222 -21.72 -28.74 -30.46
N ARG A 223 -21.36 -28.44 -31.71
CA ARG A 223 -20.52 -29.35 -32.52
C ARG A 223 -19.05 -29.08 -32.21
N CYS A 224 -18.32 -30.09 -31.75
CA CYS A 224 -16.89 -30.03 -31.49
C CYS A 224 -16.07 -30.89 -32.46
N GLN A 225 -14.89 -30.40 -32.79
CA GLN A 225 -13.80 -31.19 -33.34
C GLN A 225 -13.03 -31.84 -32.18
N VAL A 226 -12.76 -33.13 -32.32
CA VAL A 226 -12.04 -33.92 -31.32
C VAL A 226 -10.61 -34.13 -31.79
N PHE A 227 -9.65 -33.78 -30.95
CA PHE A 227 -8.23 -33.97 -31.20
C PHE A 227 -7.65 -34.89 -30.13
N GLN A 228 -6.88 -35.89 -30.53
CA GLN A 228 -6.30 -36.87 -29.62
C GLN A 228 -4.77 -36.91 -29.69
N ALA A 229 -4.14 -37.09 -28.54
CA ALA A 229 -2.71 -37.32 -28.40
C ALA A 229 -2.42 -38.37 -27.33
N CYS A 230 -1.31 -39.08 -27.50
CA CYS A 230 -0.75 -39.97 -26.50
C CYS A 230 0.49 -39.30 -25.91
N ILE A 231 0.36 -38.83 -24.67
CA ILE A 231 1.42 -38.09 -23.99
C ILE A 231 2.09 -39.03 -22.99
N ASN A 232 3.40 -39.22 -23.15
CA ASN A 232 4.21 -40.01 -22.22
C ASN A 232 4.55 -39.16 -20.98
N LYS A 233 4.24 -39.68 -19.80
CA LYS A 233 4.58 -39.12 -18.50
C LYS A 233 5.71 -39.96 -17.87
N PRO A 234 6.99 -39.60 -18.10
CA PRO A 234 8.13 -40.37 -17.61
C PRO A 234 8.16 -40.45 -16.08
N ASP A 235 7.79 -39.35 -15.41
CA ASP A 235 7.81 -39.23 -13.95
C ASP A 235 6.73 -40.08 -13.25
N GLU A 236 5.72 -40.54 -13.99
CA GLU A 236 4.64 -41.42 -13.52
C GLU A 236 4.87 -42.89 -13.90
N GLY A 237 6.13 -43.34 -13.79
CA GLY A 237 6.49 -44.71 -14.15
C GLY A 237 6.40 -44.98 -15.66
N ASN A 238 6.67 -43.96 -16.48
CA ASN A 238 6.68 -44.04 -17.94
C ASN A 238 5.33 -44.48 -18.54
N THR A 239 4.25 -43.88 -18.04
CA THR A 239 2.88 -44.16 -18.49
C THR A 239 2.52 -43.29 -19.68
N SER A 240 1.84 -43.83 -20.68
CA SER A 240 1.24 -43.05 -21.76
C SER A 240 -0.22 -42.76 -21.42
N LEU A 241 -0.55 -41.48 -21.27
CA LEU A 241 -1.92 -41.01 -21.06
C LEU A 241 -2.56 -40.62 -22.39
N LEU A 242 -3.84 -40.92 -22.57
CA LEU A 242 -4.64 -40.50 -23.72
C LEU A 242 -5.33 -39.18 -23.40
N TYR A 243 -4.99 -38.13 -24.14
CA TYR A 243 -5.65 -36.84 -24.06
C TYR A 243 -6.62 -36.70 -25.23
N SER A 244 -7.88 -36.36 -24.94
CA SER A 244 -8.89 -36.06 -25.96
C SER A 244 -9.46 -34.66 -25.73
N TYR A 245 -9.04 -33.72 -26.57
CA TYR A 245 -9.45 -32.32 -26.54
C TYR A 245 -10.66 -32.07 -27.44
N TYR A 246 -11.66 -31.39 -26.92
CA TYR A 246 -12.88 -31.05 -27.63
C TYR A 246 -12.93 -29.54 -27.86
N TRP A 247 -12.91 -29.13 -29.11
CA TRP A 247 -12.83 -27.75 -29.54
C TRP A 247 -14.03 -27.38 -30.41
N THR A 248 -14.64 -26.22 -30.19
CA THR A 248 -15.83 -25.83 -30.97
C THR A 248 -15.53 -25.76 -32.48
N THR A 249 -16.47 -26.18 -33.30
CA THR A 249 -16.40 -25.93 -34.75
C THR A 249 -16.54 -24.42 -35.02
N LYS A 250 -15.97 -23.93 -36.13
CA LYS A 250 -16.06 -22.52 -36.53
C LYS A 250 -17.51 -22.02 -36.69
N ASP A 251 -18.44 -22.94 -36.97
CA ASP A 251 -19.85 -22.65 -37.18
C ASP A 251 -20.59 -22.35 -35.86
N TRP A 252 -19.99 -22.71 -34.71
CA TRP A 252 -20.53 -22.45 -33.38
C TRP A 252 -19.92 -21.16 -32.83
N ASP A 253 -20.37 -20.02 -33.36
CA ASP A 253 -19.86 -18.68 -33.05
C ASP A 253 -20.89 -17.83 -32.31
N VAL A 254 -20.65 -17.57 -31.03
CA VAL A 254 -21.47 -16.61 -30.25
C VAL A 254 -20.65 -15.50 -29.58
N GLN A 255 -19.34 -15.66 -29.36
CA GLN A 255 -18.54 -14.69 -28.59
C GLN A 255 -17.04 -14.56 -28.97
N ASN A 256 -16.48 -15.40 -29.86
CA ASN A 256 -15.02 -15.48 -30.07
C ASN A 256 -14.57 -15.20 -31.51
N ASN A 257 -15.32 -14.38 -32.26
CA ASN A 257 -14.99 -13.94 -33.63
C ASN A 257 -14.69 -15.10 -34.61
N GLY A 258 -15.42 -16.21 -34.50
CA GLY A 258 -15.24 -17.39 -35.34
C GLY A 258 -14.00 -18.25 -35.03
N ASN A 259 -13.28 -17.95 -33.95
CA ASN A 259 -12.19 -18.81 -33.47
C ASN A 259 -12.72 -19.94 -32.60
N SER A 260 -12.16 -21.13 -32.79
CA SER A 260 -12.48 -22.32 -32.01
C SER A 260 -12.08 -22.14 -30.53
N VAL A 261 -12.85 -22.65 -29.57
CA VAL A 261 -12.50 -22.61 -28.15
C VAL A 261 -12.56 -24.00 -27.53
N PRO A 262 -11.72 -24.28 -26.50
CA PRO A 262 -11.77 -25.55 -25.80
C PRO A 262 -13.08 -25.64 -25.00
N MET A 263 -13.72 -26.79 -25.04
CA MET A 263 -14.96 -27.08 -24.30
C MET A 263 -14.68 -28.01 -23.13
N TYR A 264 -13.93 -29.09 -23.36
CA TYR A 264 -13.40 -29.95 -22.32
C TYR A 264 -12.22 -30.77 -22.82
N VAL A 265 -11.47 -31.34 -21.88
CA VAL A 265 -10.46 -32.36 -22.13
C VAL A 265 -10.73 -33.58 -21.27
N ASP A 266 -10.63 -34.75 -21.89
CA ASP A 266 -10.58 -36.03 -21.19
C ASP A 266 -9.15 -36.54 -21.17
N ILE A 267 -8.64 -36.81 -19.98
CA ILE A 267 -7.34 -37.43 -19.74
C ILE A 267 -7.59 -38.80 -19.14
N MET A 268 -7.08 -39.83 -19.81
CA MET A 268 -7.26 -41.21 -19.38
C MET A 268 -5.94 -41.95 -19.27
N ASP A 269 -5.76 -42.64 -18.15
CA ASP A 269 -4.78 -43.71 -18.02
C ASP A 269 -5.36 -45.03 -18.58
N PRO A 270 -4.80 -45.58 -19.67
CA PRO A 270 -5.32 -46.78 -20.32
C PRO A 270 -5.13 -48.08 -19.50
N ARG A 271 -4.40 -48.05 -18.37
CA ARG A 271 -4.17 -49.22 -17.52
C ARG A 271 -5.45 -49.65 -16.78
N GLU A 272 -5.53 -50.94 -16.44
CA GLU A 272 -6.62 -51.45 -15.60
C GLU A 272 -6.56 -50.77 -14.22
N GLY A 273 -7.66 -50.10 -13.82
CA GLY A 273 -7.70 -49.26 -12.62
C GLY A 273 -7.22 -47.82 -12.82
N GLY A 274 -6.77 -47.43 -14.02
CA GLY A 274 -6.32 -46.08 -14.36
C GLY A 274 -7.39 -45.01 -14.11
N PHE A 275 -6.97 -43.78 -13.81
CA PHE A 275 -7.88 -42.68 -13.51
C PHE A 275 -8.46 -42.06 -14.79
N ILE A 276 -9.56 -41.33 -14.60
CA ILE A 276 -10.10 -40.43 -15.61
C ILE A 276 -10.21 -39.05 -14.99
N LEU A 277 -9.60 -38.09 -15.65
CA LEU A 277 -9.76 -36.67 -15.37
C LEU A 277 -10.53 -36.05 -16.54
N HIS A 278 -11.68 -35.47 -16.23
CA HIS A 278 -12.48 -34.70 -17.18
C HIS A 278 -12.46 -33.24 -16.74
N VAL A 279 -11.91 -32.37 -17.58
CA VAL A 279 -11.80 -30.94 -17.29
C VAL A 279 -12.71 -30.17 -18.24
N GLU A 280 -13.70 -29.46 -17.71
CA GLU A 280 -14.59 -28.62 -18.49
C GLU A 280 -14.15 -27.16 -18.44
N PHE A 281 -14.12 -26.51 -19.61
CA PHE A 281 -13.83 -25.09 -19.75
C PHE A 281 -15.12 -24.30 -19.86
N PHE A 282 -15.26 -23.25 -19.05
CA PHE A 282 -16.40 -22.34 -19.07
C PHE A 282 -15.92 -20.91 -19.25
N ASP A 283 -16.74 -20.09 -19.93
CA ASP A 283 -16.47 -18.68 -20.17
C ASP A 283 -15.06 -18.41 -20.73
N PHE A 284 -14.54 -19.33 -21.55
CA PHE A 284 -13.19 -19.23 -22.12
C PHE A 284 -13.08 -17.96 -22.98
N ARG A 285 -12.25 -17.00 -22.54
CA ARG A 285 -12.00 -15.77 -23.29
C ARG A 285 -10.62 -15.83 -23.91
N ARG A 286 -10.60 -15.81 -25.25
CA ARG A 286 -9.36 -15.74 -26.03
C ARG A 286 -8.77 -14.35 -25.94
N GLU A 287 -7.43 -14.26 -25.94
CA GLU A 287 -6.70 -12.98 -26.02
C GLU A 287 -7.06 -12.02 -24.87
N TRP A 288 -7.61 -12.55 -23.78
CA TRP A 288 -7.82 -11.79 -22.57
C TRP A 288 -6.46 -11.67 -21.89
N MET A 289 -5.95 -10.45 -21.80
CA MET A 289 -4.85 -10.09 -20.92
C MET A 289 -5.43 -9.76 -19.53
N PRO A 290 -5.22 -10.61 -18.51
CA PRO A 290 -5.62 -10.30 -17.15
C PRO A 290 -5.05 -8.96 -16.71
N ALA A 291 -5.74 -8.26 -15.82
CA ALA A 291 -5.17 -7.06 -15.24
C ALA A 291 -3.91 -7.43 -14.46
N LEU A 292 -2.95 -6.51 -14.40
CA LEU A 292 -1.64 -6.80 -13.81
C LEU A 292 -1.76 -7.25 -12.35
N ASP A 293 -2.64 -6.60 -11.60
CA ASP A 293 -2.96 -6.90 -10.20
C ASP A 293 -3.65 -8.26 -10.01
N GLU A 294 -4.39 -8.75 -11.01
CA GLU A 294 -4.99 -10.10 -10.98
C GLU A 294 -3.94 -11.21 -11.06
N LEU A 295 -2.73 -10.92 -11.59
CA LEU A 295 -1.64 -11.89 -11.70
C LEU A 295 -0.63 -11.81 -10.55
N GLU A 296 -0.65 -10.72 -9.79
CA GLU A 296 0.25 -10.50 -8.66
C GLU A 296 -0.34 -11.10 -7.39
N ALA A 297 0.52 -11.54 -6.47
CA ALA A 297 0.07 -12.09 -5.20
C ALA A 297 -0.79 -11.07 -4.42
N PRO A 298 -1.76 -11.52 -3.60
CA PRO A 298 -2.52 -10.63 -2.75
C PRO A 298 -1.59 -9.76 -1.90
N VAL A 299 -1.92 -8.48 -1.77
CA VAL A 299 -1.10 -7.46 -1.10
C VAL A 299 -0.67 -7.83 0.32
N ASP A 300 -1.49 -8.59 1.03
CA ASP A 300 -1.35 -9.03 2.43
C ASP A 300 -0.77 -10.46 2.58
N ALA A 301 -0.45 -11.14 1.49
CA ALA A 301 0.07 -12.51 1.52
C ALA A 301 1.59 -12.54 1.72
N TYR A 302 2.07 -12.79 2.94
CA TYR A 302 3.48 -13.06 3.20
C TYR A 302 3.79 -14.55 3.00
N CYS A 303 4.72 -14.87 2.10
CA CYS A 303 4.98 -16.23 1.65
C CYS A 303 6.25 -16.80 2.26
N GLU A 304 6.13 -17.84 3.09
CA GLU A 304 7.30 -18.50 3.68
C GLU A 304 8.21 -19.08 2.59
N GLY A 305 9.52 -18.84 2.69
CA GLY A 305 10.50 -19.29 1.71
C GLY A 305 10.65 -18.39 0.48
N ARG A 306 9.84 -17.33 0.34
CA ARG A 306 9.96 -16.40 -0.78
C ARG A 306 11.21 -15.55 -0.64
N ILE A 307 11.99 -15.46 -1.71
CA ILE A 307 13.17 -14.59 -1.75
C ILE A 307 12.72 -13.22 -2.25
N SER A 308 12.82 -12.20 -1.41
CA SER A 308 12.58 -10.82 -1.84
C SER A 308 13.65 -10.41 -2.85
N ARG A 309 13.21 -9.93 -4.02
CA ARG A 309 14.10 -9.53 -5.13
C ARG A 309 14.24 -8.02 -5.27
N LEU A 310 13.38 -7.27 -4.58
CA LEU A 310 13.32 -5.83 -4.59
C LEU A 310 13.18 -5.37 -3.14
N ASP A 311 14.16 -4.63 -2.66
CA ASP A 311 14.07 -3.98 -1.35
C ASP A 311 13.06 -2.82 -1.44
N PRO A 312 12.29 -2.57 -0.36
CA PRO A 312 11.43 -1.41 -0.31
C PRO A 312 12.28 -0.13 -0.47
N PRO A 313 11.73 0.93 -1.07
CA PRO A 313 12.44 2.20 -1.17
C PRO A 313 12.83 2.72 0.21
N LYS A 314 14.07 3.19 0.33
CA LYS A 314 14.52 3.85 1.56
C LYS A 314 13.95 5.28 1.57
N PRO A 315 13.13 5.64 2.57
CA PRO A 315 12.64 7.01 2.70
C PRO A 315 13.79 7.98 2.96
N ILE A 316 13.64 9.24 2.56
CA ILE A 316 14.68 10.26 2.73
C ILE A 316 14.78 10.66 4.22
N VAL A 317 15.94 11.16 4.67
CA VAL A 317 16.17 11.59 6.07
C VAL A 317 15.29 12.76 6.53
N HIS A 318 14.62 13.40 5.57
CA HIS A 318 13.65 14.44 5.81
C HIS A 318 12.51 14.34 4.81
N PHE A 319 11.29 14.54 5.29
CA PHE A 319 10.10 14.54 4.45
C PHE A 319 8.93 15.19 5.18
N SER A 320 7.90 15.53 4.42
CA SER A 320 6.59 15.86 4.96
C SER A 320 5.49 15.28 4.10
N TYR A 321 4.36 14.95 4.71
CA TYR A 321 3.22 14.43 3.98
C TYR A 321 1.94 14.68 4.75
N LYS A 322 0.82 14.55 4.05
CA LYS A 322 -0.50 14.52 4.67
C LYS A 322 -1.00 13.10 4.68
N SER A 323 -1.72 12.72 5.72
CA SER A 323 -2.32 11.40 5.78
C SER A 323 -3.72 11.39 6.35
N GLU A 324 -4.47 10.37 5.96
CA GLU A 324 -5.72 9.97 6.59
C GLU A 324 -5.44 8.64 7.28
N GLN A 325 -5.33 8.66 8.61
CA GLN A 325 -5.30 7.44 9.40
C GLN A 325 -6.74 6.95 9.58
N VAL A 326 -7.02 5.75 9.10
CA VAL A 326 -8.30 5.07 9.28
C VAL A 326 -8.10 3.97 10.32
N GLY A 327 -8.71 4.16 11.49
CA GLY A 327 -8.75 3.17 12.56
C GLY A 327 -10.13 2.54 12.65
N GLY A 328 -10.18 1.22 12.85
CA GLY A 328 -11.42 0.46 13.01
C GLY A 328 -11.50 -0.23 14.37
N ILE A 329 -12.67 -0.22 15.00
CA ILE A 329 -13.00 -1.15 16.09
C ILE A 329 -14.26 -1.93 15.75
N ASN A 330 -14.24 -3.22 16.05
CA ASN A 330 -15.41 -4.08 15.98
C ASN A 330 -16.09 -4.05 17.34
N VAL A 331 -17.30 -3.50 17.41
CA VAL A 331 -18.09 -3.45 18.64
C VAL A 331 -19.19 -4.49 18.55
N LEU A 332 -19.22 -5.44 19.48
CA LEU A 332 -20.32 -6.38 19.59
C LEU A 332 -21.54 -5.67 20.19
N VAL A 333 -22.60 -5.54 19.40
CA VAL A 333 -23.87 -4.93 19.80
C VAL A 333 -24.95 -6.02 19.86
N PRO A 334 -25.71 -6.14 20.96
CA PRO A 334 -26.83 -7.08 21.01
C PRO A 334 -27.88 -6.70 19.96
N ASP A 335 -28.30 -7.66 19.14
CA ASP A 335 -29.31 -7.49 18.07
C ASP A 335 -30.75 -7.42 18.60
N GLY A 336 -30.92 -7.43 19.92
CA GLY A 336 -32.22 -7.48 20.59
C GLY A 336 -32.88 -8.87 20.62
N GLN A 337 -32.30 -9.87 19.95
CA GLN A 337 -32.74 -11.28 19.96
C GLN A 337 -31.81 -12.19 20.77
N GLY A 338 -30.79 -11.62 21.42
CA GLY A 338 -29.81 -12.35 22.20
C GLY A 338 -28.62 -12.85 21.39
N GLN A 339 -28.49 -12.42 20.13
CA GLN A 339 -27.26 -12.58 19.35
C GLN A 339 -26.46 -11.27 19.41
N THR A 340 -25.16 -11.38 19.20
CA THR A 340 -24.26 -10.23 19.10
C THR A 340 -23.95 -9.97 17.63
N GLU A 341 -24.33 -8.81 17.12
CA GLU A 341 -23.92 -8.32 15.81
C GLU A 341 -22.63 -7.50 15.97
N SER A 342 -21.64 -7.72 15.10
CA SER A 342 -20.44 -6.89 15.07
C SER A 342 -20.72 -5.61 14.29
N VAL A 343 -20.70 -4.46 14.97
CA VAL A 343 -20.76 -3.14 14.35
C VAL A 343 -19.34 -2.64 14.12
N HIS A 344 -18.99 -2.46 12.86
CA HIS A 344 -17.70 -1.91 12.46
C HIS A 344 -17.72 -0.38 12.55
N LEU A 345 -17.07 0.16 13.59
CA LEU A 345 -16.88 1.60 13.69
C LEU A 345 -15.54 1.96 13.05
N ARG A 346 -15.58 2.78 12.00
CA ARG A 346 -14.38 3.37 11.39
C ARG A 346 -14.31 4.85 11.71
N ALA A 347 -13.14 5.30 12.13
CA ALA A 347 -12.83 6.70 12.32
C ALA A 347 -11.68 7.09 11.40
N MET A 348 -11.77 8.28 10.80
CA MET A 348 -10.75 8.86 9.95
C MET A 348 -10.12 10.05 10.68
N PHE A 349 -8.81 10.05 10.78
CA PHE A 349 -8.01 11.08 11.44
C PHE A 349 -7.09 11.71 10.38
N PRO A 350 -7.46 12.88 9.85
CA PRO A 350 -6.56 13.63 8.99
C PRO A 350 -5.42 14.19 9.83
N GLN A 351 -4.20 14.03 9.35
CA GLN A 351 -3.00 14.60 9.95
C GLN A 351 -2.01 15.08 8.90
N GLU A 352 -1.15 16.01 9.30
CA GLU A 352 -0.03 16.48 8.50
C GLU A 352 1.24 16.26 9.31
N GLU A 353 2.24 15.66 8.69
CA GLU A 353 3.46 15.23 9.35
C GLU A 353 4.68 15.85 8.69
N TRP A 354 5.62 16.27 9.53
CA TRP A 354 6.93 16.74 9.15
C TRP A 354 7.96 15.98 9.97
N TYR A 355 8.95 15.42 9.29
CA TYR A 355 9.92 14.55 9.90
C TYR A 355 11.33 15.01 9.48
N ASP A 356 12.16 15.36 10.45
CA ASP A 356 13.54 15.82 10.24
C ASP A 356 14.51 15.04 11.12
N TYR A 357 15.16 14.02 10.55
CA TYR A 357 16.11 13.20 11.28
C TYR A 357 17.40 13.94 11.65
N GLU A 358 17.85 14.87 10.81
CA GLU A 358 19.11 15.59 11.02
C GLU A 358 18.99 16.58 12.17
N MET A 359 17.89 17.34 12.24
CA MET A 359 17.58 18.24 13.35
C MET A 359 17.02 17.50 14.58
N LYS A 360 16.68 16.22 14.43
CA LYS A 360 16.02 15.38 15.43
C LYS A 360 14.69 15.96 15.92
N ILE A 361 13.85 16.40 14.98
CA ILE A 361 12.55 17.03 15.26
C ILE A 361 11.47 16.37 14.40
N SER A 362 10.36 15.95 15.00
CA SER A 362 9.14 15.59 14.29
C SER A 362 8.00 16.55 14.68
N ARG A 363 7.08 16.81 13.75
CA ARG A 363 5.85 17.56 14.00
C ARG A 363 4.69 16.82 13.38
N VAL A 364 3.59 16.72 14.12
CA VAL A 364 2.32 16.22 13.61
C VAL A 364 1.21 17.18 13.98
N ASP A 365 0.51 17.67 12.97
CA ASP A 365 -0.67 18.50 13.11
C ASP A 365 -1.90 17.64 12.89
N TYR A 366 -2.80 17.59 13.88
CA TYR A 366 -3.99 16.74 13.83
C TYR A 366 -5.17 17.37 14.55
N ILE A 367 -6.38 16.90 14.21
CA ILE A 367 -7.60 17.25 14.93
C ILE A 367 -7.94 16.08 15.86
N PRO A 368 -7.91 16.27 17.19
CA PRO A 368 -8.22 15.19 18.12
C PRO A 368 -9.66 14.73 17.96
N PHE A 369 -9.86 13.43 18.13
CA PHE A 369 -11.16 12.79 18.02
C PHE A 369 -12.04 13.05 19.24
N PHE A 370 -13.30 13.41 18.99
CA PHE A 370 -14.32 13.54 20.03
C PHE A 370 -15.53 12.69 19.65
N ILE A 371 -15.91 11.76 20.53
CA ILE A 371 -17.03 10.82 20.29
C ILE A 371 -18.39 11.56 20.34
N TYR A 372 -18.49 12.72 21.01
CA TYR A 372 -19.73 13.50 21.10
C TYR A 372 -19.53 15.03 21.09
N GLY A 373 -20.49 15.75 20.51
CA GLY A 373 -20.87 17.10 20.94
C GLY A 373 -19.95 18.29 20.59
N ALA A 374 -19.09 18.18 19.58
CA ALA A 374 -18.20 19.29 19.23
C ALA A 374 -18.59 19.96 17.90
N ASP A 375 -19.48 20.96 17.98
CA ASP A 375 -19.69 21.95 16.91
C ASP A 375 -18.41 22.77 16.60
N ARG A 376 -17.34 22.56 17.37
CA ARG A 376 -16.06 23.27 17.34
C ARG A 376 -14.85 22.37 17.08
N ARG A 377 -15.00 21.23 16.39
CA ARG A 377 -13.89 20.27 16.12
C ARG A 377 -12.64 20.94 15.54
N PHE A 378 -12.79 21.90 14.64
CA PHE A 378 -11.66 22.63 14.04
C PHE A 378 -10.99 23.63 15.00
N GLU A 379 -11.62 24.02 16.11
CA GLU A 379 -10.98 24.88 17.13
C GLU A 379 -9.90 24.13 17.91
N ASN A 380 -9.89 22.79 17.84
CA ASN A 380 -8.97 21.93 18.57
C ASN A 380 -7.77 21.43 17.74
N LEU A 381 -7.42 22.09 16.63
CA LEU A 381 -6.18 21.77 15.90
C LEU A 381 -5.01 21.75 16.90
N THR A 382 -4.37 20.60 16.99
CA THR A 382 -3.27 20.35 17.91
C THR A 382 -2.02 20.09 17.09
N GLN A 383 -0.97 20.83 17.38
CA GLN A 383 0.35 20.64 16.81
C GLN A 383 1.19 19.97 17.88
N ARG A 384 1.67 18.78 17.57
CA ARG A 384 2.55 18.02 18.45
C ARG A 384 3.94 18.05 17.85
N ILE A 385 4.86 18.70 18.52
CA ILE A 385 6.25 18.81 18.09
C ILE A 385 7.09 18.00 19.07
N LEU A 386 7.80 16.98 18.59
CA LEU A 386 8.75 16.21 19.37
C LEU A 386 10.16 16.74 19.09
N ASP A 387 10.89 17.07 20.15
CA ASP A 387 12.28 17.46 20.11
C ASP A 387 13.12 16.41 20.83
N PHE A 388 13.75 15.55 20.04
CA PHE A 388 14.57 14.45 20.53
C PHE A 388 15.97 14.90 20.95
N ASN A 389 16.33 16.18 20.81
CA ASN A 389 17.55 16.71 21.42
C ASN A 389 17.39 16.90 22.95
N GLN A 390 16.14 17.14 23.38
CA GLN A 390 15.78 17.45 24.76
C GLN A 390 14.89 16.39 25.43
N ASP A 391 14.45 15.38 24.66
CA ASP A 391 13.40 14.43 25.03
C ASP A 391 12.10 15.12 25.47
N LEU A 392 11.75 16.23 24.79
CA LEU A 392 10.56 17.02 25.08
C LEU A 392 9.54 16.97 23.95
N MET A 393 8.28 16.98 24.34
CA MET A 393 7.11 17.13 23.49
C MET A 393 6.41 18.46 23.81
N TYR A 394 6.19 19.25 22.76
CA TYR A 394 5.40 20.47 22.80
C TYR A 394 4.03 20.18 22.19
N MET A 395 2.97 20.37 22.97
CA MET A 395 1.60 20.31 22.47
C MET A 395 1.03 21.71 22.39
N VAL A 396 1.04 22.27 21.18
CA VAL A 396 0.59 23.62 20.87
C VAL A 396 -0.84 23.56 20.34
N ARG A 397 -1.72 24.41 20.89
CA ARG A 397 -3.09 24.62 20.42
C ARG A 397 -3.23 26.08 20.03
N PRO A 398 -2.84 26.45 18.78
CA PRO A 398 -2.77 27.83 18.31
C PRO A 398 -4.04 28.65 18.58
N ARG A 399 -5.20 28.07 18.25
CA ARG A 399 -6.51 28.75 18.35
C ARG A 399 -6.95 29.00 19.79
N LEU A 400 -6.44 28.22 20.74
CA LEU A 400 -6.71 28.39 22.16
C LEU A 400 -5.60 29.16 22.88
N SER A 401 -4.56 29.59 22.15
CA SER A 401 -3.35 30.22 22.69
C SER A 401 -2.80 29.44 23.89
N ALA A 402 -2.82 28.11 23.79
CA ALA A 402 -2.43 27.22 24.88
C ALA A 402 -1.31 26.30 24.42
N CYS A 403 -0.28 26.15 25.24
CA CYS A 403 0.76 25.15 25.05
C CYS A 403 1.04 24.40 26.36
N SER A 404 1.43 23.13 26.23
CA SER A 404 2.02 22.35 27.32
C SER A 404 3.30 21.66 26.86
N ILE A 405 4.32 21.69 27.71
CA ILE A 405 5.59 20.96 27.53
C ILE A 405 5.57 19.73 28.43
N MET A 406 5.89 18.56 27.88
CA MET A 406 5.97 17.30 28.63
C MET A 406 7.08 16.42 28.07
N PRO A 407 7.63 15.46 28.84
CA PRO A 407 8.61 14.52 28.29
C PRO A 407 7.99 13.69 27.16
N ILE A 408 8.81 13.32 26.18
CA ILE A 408 8.40 12.36 25.15
C ILE A 408 7.98 11.06 25.83
N ASN A 409 6.86 10.51 25.40
CA ASN A 409 6.34 9.25 25.91
C ASN A 409 6.09 8.34 24.72
N ALA A 410 6.70 7.16 24.72
CA ALA A 410 6.56 6.17 23.66
C ALA A 410 5.08 5.80 23.37
N ASN A 411 4.24 5.78 24.41
CA ASN A 411 2.81 5.47 24.27
C ASN A 411 2.01 6.58 23.56
N LEU A 412 2.58 7.78 23.45
CA LEU A 412 1.98 8.90 22.74
C LEU A 412 2.59 9.08 21.34
N SER A 413 3.61 8.29 20.97
CA SER A 413 4.26 8.38 19.66
C SER A 413 3.44 7.73 18.55
N TRP A 414 3.67 8.16 17.31
CA TRP A 414 3.05 7.55 16.12
C TRP A 414 4.09 6.82 15.28
N GLY A 415 4.96 6.05 15.93
CA GLY A 415 6.03 5.28 15.27
C GLY A 415 7.36 6.05 15.09
N ASP A 416 7.40 7.33 15.46
CA ASP A 416 8.57 8.21 15.38
C ASP A 416 9.51 8.13 16.61
N VAL A 417 9.12 7.39 17.64
CA VAL A 417 9.88 7.22 18.88
C VAL A 417 10.35 5.77 19.05
N GLU A 418 11.64 5.59 19.27
CA GLU A 418 12.27 4.35 19.69
C GLU A 418 12.67 4.47 21.17
N VAL A 419 12.45 3.41 21.94
CA VAL A 419 12.90 3.32 23.34
C VAL A 419 14.00 2.27 23.42
N GLY A 420 15.22 2.70 23.73
CA GLY A 420 16.36 1.81 23.96
C GLY A 420 16.15 0.90 25.18
N GLU A 421 16.95 -0.16 25.28
CA GLU A 421 16.92 -1.08 26.43
C GLU A 421 17.17 -0.38 27.79
N ASP A 422 17.91 0.74 27.75
CA ASP A 422 18.20 1.61 28.89
C ASP A 422 17.06 2.59 29.21
N GLY A 423 15.98 2.58 28.43
CA GLY A 423 14.89 3.55 28.52
C GLY A 423 15.17 4.88 27.83
N SER A 424 16.32 5.03 27.15
CA SER A 424 16.64 6.23 26.39
C SER A 424 15.67 6.41 25.22
N ILE A 425 15.23 7.64 25.00
CA ILE A 425 14.34 7.99 23.90
C ILE A 425 15.18 8.39 22.71
N ARG A 426 14.86 7.86 21.53
CA ARG A 426 15.53 8.20 20.28
C ARG A 426 14.50 8.40 19.20
N MET A 427 14.85 9.24 18.24
CA MET A 427 14.05 9.37 17.03
C MET A 427 14.25 8.11 16.19
N THR A 428 13.16 7.38 15.94
CA THR A 428 13.19 6.20 15.06
C THR A 428 13.70 6.63 13.71
N SER A 429 14.72 5.98 13.15
CA SER A 429 15.26 6.34 11.83
C SER A 429 14.18 6.28 10.74
N PRO A 430 14.23 7.08 9.65
CA PRO A 430 13.26 6.97 8.56
C PRO A 430 13.10 5.54 8.01
N TRP A 431 14.17 4.75 8.02
CA TRP A 431 14.16 3.35 7.57
C TRP A 431 13.50 2.40 8.57
N ASP A 432 13.54 2.72 9.86
CA ASP A 432 12.88 1.96 10.92
C ASP A 432 11.46 2.48 11.16
N TRP A 433 11.11 3.60 10.52
CA TRP A 433 9.82 4.25 10.65
C TRP A 433 8.75 3.38 10.00
N ASP A 434 7.77 3.01 10.82
CA ASP A 434 6.68 2.09 10.47
C ASP A 434 7.17 0.78 9.81
N ASP A 435 8.25 0.23 10.37
CA ASP A 435 8.68 -1.17 10.18
C ASP A 435 9.22 -1.50 8.77
N LEU A 436 9.65 -0.48 8.03
CA LEU A 436 10.33 -0.65 6.73
C LEU A 436 11.68 -1.38 6.83
N SER A 437 12.27 -1.46 8.03
CA SER A 437 13.51 -2.19 8.28
C SER A 437 13.32 -3.68 8.50
N GLU A 438 12.08 -4.13 8.69
CA GLU A 438 11.76 -5.55 8.79
C GLU A 438 12.00 -6.26 7.44
N PRO A 439 12.29 -7.57 7.45
CA PRO A 439 12.37 -8.34 6.21
C PRO A 439 11.06 -8.28 5.43
N MET A 440 11.05 -7.51 4.33
CA MET A 440 9.88 -7.35 3.48
C MET A 440 10.00 -8.15 2.18
N GLN A 441 8.87 -8.67 1.70
CA GLN A 441 8.72 -9.37 0.44
C GLN A 441 7.97 -8.51 -0.56
N TYR A 442 8.48 -8.40 -1.78
CA TYR A 442 7.79 -7.70 -2.85
C TYR A 442 6.61 -8.53 -3.39
N ASN A 443 5.39 -8.01 -3.28
CA ASN A 443 4.13 -8.64 -3.71
C ASN A 443 3.61 -8.15 -5.06
N GLY A 444 4.46 -7.48 -5.85
CA GLY A 444 4.11 -7.10 -7.20
C GLY A 444 3.49 -5.72 -7.29
N ARG A 445 2.81 -5.46 -8.41
CA ARG A 445 2.18 -4.18 -8.74
C ARG A 445 0.67 -4.25 -8.60
N HIS A 446 0.11 -3.33 -7.84
CA HIS A 446 -1.32 -3.26 -7.53
C HIS A 446 -1.89 -1.89 -7.91
N TRP A 447 -3.16 -1.88 -8.31
CA TRP A 447 -3.86 -0.62 -8.60
C TRP A 447 -4.45 -0.03 -7.33
N GLU A 448 -3.98 1.14 -6.91
CA GLU A 448 -4.42 1.81 -5.68
C GLU A 448 -4.75 3.28 -5.96
N ARG A 449 -6.00 3.68 -5.66
CA ARG A 449 -6.48 5.08 -5.79
C ARG A 449 -6.15 5.77 -7.12
N GLY A 450 -6.18 5.02 -8.24
CA GLY A 450 -5.91 5.57 -9.56
C GLY A 450 -4.43 5.60 -9.95
N MET A 451 -3.56 4.96 -9.17
CA MET A 451 -2.12 4.85 -9.39
C MET A 451 -1.69 3.38 -9.39
N ILE A 452 -0.60 3.07 -10.09
CA ILE A 452 0.07 1.77 -9.97
C ILE A 452 1.04 1.86 -8.80
N ALA A 453 0.91 0.95 -7.84
CA ALA A 453 1.73 0.87 -6.66
C ALA A 453 2.57 -0.41 -6.67
N ASP A 454 3.84 -0.29 -6.35
CA ASP A 454 4.69 -1.40 -5.97
C ASP A 454 4.41 -1.74 -4.49
N VAL A 455 4.21 -3.02 -4.18
CA VAL A 455 3.73 -3.45 -2.86
C VAL A 455 4.75 -4.34 -2.17
N TRP A 456 4.99 -4.10 -0.88
CA TRP A 456 5.83 -4.91 -0.01
C TRP A 456 5.05 -5.37 1.21
N VAL A 457 5.27 -6.62 1.63
CA VAL A 457 4.66 -7.20 2.82
C VAL A 457 5.72 -7.74 3.78
N GLY A 458 5.56 -7.46 5.08
CA GLY A 458 6.36 -8.01 6.16
C GLY A 458 5.49 -8.60 7.26
N ILE A 459 6.07 -9.45 8.10
CA ILE A 459 5.44 -9.93 9.34
C ILE A 459 6.39 -9.65 10.50
N LYS A 460 5.86 -9.03 11.56
CA LYS A 460 6.60 -8.83 12.82
C LYS A 460 5.73 -9.16 14.04
N PRO A 461 6.32 -9.43 15.21
CA PRO A 461 5.57 -9.49 16.46
C PRO A 461 5.02 -8.11 16.86
N ASN A 462 3.74 -8.01 17.18
CA ASN A 462 3.12 -6.82 17.76
C ASN A 462 3.46 -6.75 19.27
N PRO A 463 4.10 -5.67 19.74
CA PRO A 463 4.58 -5.56 21.11
C PRO A 463 3.45 -5.45 22.14
N THR A 464 2.24 -5.06 21.73
CA THR A 464 1.12 -4.81 22.64
C THR A 464 0.28 -6.06 22.89
N VAL A 465 0.05 -6.87 21.86
CA VAL A 465 -0.89 -8.01 21.92
C VAL A 465 -0.22 -9.38 21.86
N ASN A 466 1.11 -9.45 21.74
CA ASN A 466 1.87 -10.71 21.62
C ASN A 466 1.35 -11.62 20.49
N LEU A 467 0.99 -10.99 19.38
CA LEU A 467 0.51 -11.63 18.16
C LEU A 467 1.35 -11.12 16.99
N ASN A 468 1.36 -11.85 15.89
CA ASN A 468 1.99 -11.36 14.68
C ASN A 468 1.15 -10.26 14.04
N GLU A 469 1.82 -9.33 13.39
CA GLU A 469 1.23 -8.23 12.63
C GLU A 469 1.81 -8.27 11.22
N THR A 470 0.92 -8.33 10.23
CA THR A 470 1.28 -8.22 8.82
C THR A 470 1.26 -6.75 8.44
N ILE A 471 2.33 -6.29 7.81
CA ILE A 471 2.54 -4.88 7.42
C ILE A 471 2.66 -4.82 5.93
N VAL A 472 1.84 -4.00 5.29
CA VAL A 472 1.81 -3.85 3.83
C VAL A 472 2.10 -2.40 3.47
N TRP A 473 3.17 -2.20 2.71
CA TRP A 473 3.59 -0.90 2.23
C TRP A 473 3.35 -0.76 0.74
N TYR A 474 2.85 0.41 0.35
CA TYR A 474 2.60 0.76 -1.04
C TYR A 474 3.42 1.98 -1.41
N PHE A 475 4.23 1.85 -2.45
CA PHE A 475 4.95 2.97 -3.05
C PHE A 475 4.50 3.16 -4.48
N ALA A 476 4.37 4.41 -4.92
CA ALA A 476 4.03 4.71 -6.29
C ALA A 476 5.10 4.14 -7.25
N SER A 477 4.64 3.35 -8.21
CA SER A 477 5.48 2.69 -9.20
C SER A 477 5.95 3.69 -10.28
N PRO A 478 7.13 3.51 -10.89
CA PRO A 478 7.58 4.34 -12.01
C PRO A 478 6.54 4.46 -13.14
N PHE A 479 5.75 3.41 -13.36
CA PHE A 479 4.69 3.35 -14.39
C PHE A 479 3.53 4.32 -14.12
N THR A 480 3.34 4.77 -12.88
CA THR A 480 2.37 5.83 -12.56
C THR A 480 2.73 7.13 -13.28
N ASN A 481 4.02 7.41 -13.45
CA ASN A 481 4.44 8.58 -14.22
C ASN A 481 4.04 8.46 -15.68
N ASP A 482 4.07 7.28 -16.29
CA ASP A 482 3.66 7.10 -17.70
C ASP A 482 2.16 7.32 -17.89
N ILE A 483 1.35 6.98 -16.89
CA ILE A 483 -0.09 7.24 -16.88
C ILE A 483 -0.34 8.75 -16.74
N LEU A 484 0.35 9.42 -15.81
CA LEU A 484 0.17 10.85 -15.55
C LEU A 484 0.80 11.74 -16.65
N ALA A 485 1.91 11.31 -17.25
CA ALA A 485 2.62 12.04 -18.30
C ALA A 485 1.88 12.05 -19.64
N LYS A 486 0.96 11.09 -19.86
CA LYS A 486 0.08 11.12 -21.05
C LYS A 486 -0.82 12.35 -21.10
N ASP A 487 -1.10 12.98 -19.94
CA ASP A 487 -2.00 14.12 -19.84
C ASP A 487 -1.31 15.46 -19.51
N ALA A 488 0.00 15.49 -19.19
CA ALA A 488 0.67 16.71 -18.73
C ALA A 488 1.81 17.17 -19.65
N ALA A 489 1.63 18.34 -20.29
CA ALA A 489 2.70 19.14 -20.91
C ALA A 489 3.61 19.85 -19.88
N ILE A 490 3.52 19.46 -18.61
CA ILE A 490 4.22 20.05 -17.47
C ILE A 490 5.08 18.95 -16.87
N SER A 491 6.37 19.23 -16.63
CA SER A 491 7.27 18.31 -15.93
C SER A 491 6.79 18.14 -14.49
N LEU A 492 5.95 17.13 -14.26
CA LEU A 492 5.58 16.73 -12.91
C LEU A 492 6.82 16.09 -12.24
N PRO A 493 7.01 16.29 -10.93
CA PRO A 493 7.99 15.52 -10.16
C PRO A 493 7.73 14.02 -10.38
N THR A 494 8.79 13.23 -10.52
CA THR A 494 8.64 11.78 -10.63
C THR A 494 8.04 11.24 -9.34
N MET A 495 6.88 10.59 -9.43
CA MET A 495 6.23 9.88 -8.32
C MET A 495 6.94 8.57 -7.96
N ASP A 496 8.11 8.30 -8.55
CA ASP A 496 8.85 7.07 -8.32
C ASP A 496 9.20 6.93 -6.83
N LYS A 497 8.83 5.79 -6.23
CA LYS A 497 9.16 5.44 -4.84
C LYS A 497 8.55 6.35 -3.76
N VAL A 498 7.48 7.07 -4.10
CA VAL A 498 6.74 7.88 -3.12
C VAL A 498 5.80 6.98 -2.30
N PRO A 499 5.84 6.99 -0.96
CA PRO A 499 4.90 6.22 -0.15
C PRO A 499 3.48 6.76 -0.32
N ILE A 500 2.51 5.89 -0.56
CA ILE A 500 1.11 6.28 -0.79
C ILE A 500 0.14 5.63 0.20
N LYS A 501 0.50 4.49 0.79
CA LYS A 501 -0.38 3.73 1.68
C LYS A 501 0.40 2.78 2.56
N LEU A 502 -0.07 2.60 3.78
CA LEU A 502 0.40 1.60 4.75
C LEU A 502 -0.80 0.90 5.38
N GLU A 503 -0.77 -0.42 5.44
CA GLU A 503 -1.78 -1.24 6.11
C GLU A 503 -1.13 -2.13 7.16
N LYS A 504 -1.74 -2.21 8.34
CA LYS A 504 -1.34 -3.16 9.39
C LYS A 504 -2.51 -4.08 9.73
N TYR A 505 -2.25 -5.38 9.74
CA TYR A 505 -3.23 -6.42 10.03
C TYR A 505 -2.80 -7.17 11.27
N LEU A 506 -3.66 -7.21 12.30
CA LEU A 506 -3.46 -8.11 13.43
C LEU A 506 -3.91 -9.50 13.04
N SER A 507 -3.20 -10.49 13.57
CA SER A 507 -3.38 -11.88 13.15
C SER A 507 -4.82 -12.42 13.35
N PHE A 508 -5.57 -11.92 14.32
CA PHE A 508 -6.96 -12.35 14.57
C PHE A 508 -8.03 -11.49 13.86
N ALA A 509 -7.67 -10.39 13.19
CA ALA A 509 -8.64 -9.44 12.64
C ALA A 509 -9.04 -9.82 11.22
N GLU A 510 -10.33 -10.16 11.01
CA GLU A 510 -10.91 -10.62 9.74
C GLU A 510 -10.67 -9.69 8.55
N GLY A 511 -9.60 -9.94 7.79
CA GLY A 511 -9.35 -9.39 6.46
C GLY A 511 -9.32 -7.86 6.36
N LEU A 512 -9.33 -7.15 7.49
CA LEU A 512 -9.40 -5.71 7.56
C LEU A 512 -8.20 -5.17 8.34
N PRO A 513 -7.50 -4.17 7.79
CA PRO A 513 -6.41 -3.55 8.52
C PRO A 513 -6.98 -2.85 9.75
N HIS A 514 -6.37 -3.09 10.90
CA HIS A 514 -6.73 -2.39 12.13
C HIS A 514 -6.17 -0.95 12.13
N ILE A 515 -5.11 -0.71 11.33
CA ILE A 515 -4.55 0.60 11.02
C ILE A 515 -4.33 0.68 9.51
N LEU A 516 -4.88 1.72 8.90
CA LEU A 516 -4.69 2.06 7.49
C LEU A 516 -4.27 3.52 7.38
N TYR A 517 -3.13 3.81 6.77
CA TYR A 517 -2.73 5.17 6.43
C TYR A 517 -2.84 5.36 4.93
N HIS A 518 -3.54 6.41 4.52
CA HIS A 518 -3.45 6.91 3.16
C HIS A 518 -2.58 8.15 3.15
N MET A 519 -1.46 8.12 2.43
CA MET A 519 -0.49 9.19 2.36
C MET A 519 -0.64 9.97 1.05
N TYR A 520 -0.60 11.29 1.12
CA TYR A 520 -0.74 12.19 -0.03
C TYR A 520 0.04 13.48 0.21
N ASN A 521 0.29 14.23 -0.88
CA ASN A 521 1.16 15.42 -0.85
C ASN A 521 2.52 15.14 -0.17
N PHE A 522 3.11 13.99 -0.47
CA PHE A 522 4.44 13.65 0.02
C PHE A 522 5.48 14.56 -0.64
N GLU A 523 6.27 15.23 0.18
CA GLU A 523 7.35 16.10 -0.24
C GLU A 523 8.64 15.65 0.42
N ALA A 524 9.58 15.19 -0.39
CA ALA A 524 10.91 14.79 0.06
C ALA A 524 11.86 16.01 0.15
N ILE A 525 11.34 17.10 0.71
CA ILE A 525 12.06 18.36 0.93
C ILE A 525 12.34 18.56 2.40
N ILE A 526 13.31 19.41 2.70
CA ILE A 526 13.66 19.76 4.07
C ILE A 526 12.41 20.38 4.71
N PRO A 527 11.82 19.76 5.76
CA PRO A 527 10.68 20.31 6.45
C PRO A 527 11.12 21.62 7.09
N LEU A 528 10.23 22.60 7.04
CA LEU A 528 10.51 23.95 7.48
C LEU A 528 10.49 24.00 9.00
N THR A 529 11.47 23.40 9.68
CA THR A 529 11.55 23.34 11.16
C THR A 529 11.49 24.73 11.80
N HIS A 530 11.97 25.76 11.11
CA HIS A 530 11.83 27.16 11.52
C HIS A 530 10.37 27.69 11.55
N ASN A 531 9.42 26.93 10.99
CA ASN A 531 7.97 27.18 11.09
C ASN A 531 7.33 26.46 12.29
N HIS A 532 8.07 25.62 13.01
CA HIS A 532 7.56 24.95 14.21
C HIS A 532 7.55 25.95 15.39
N ASP A 533 6.54 26.82 15.45
CA ASP A 533 6.46 27.87 16.46
C ASP A 533 6.01 27.33 17.83
N VAL A 534 6.98 27.10 18.72
CA VAL A 534 6.75 26.73 20.13
C VAL A 534 6.73 27.92 21.09
N SER A 535 6.69 29.17 20.61
CA SER A 535 6.81 30.35 21.49
C SER A 535 5.65 30.46 22.47
N LEU A 536 4.46 29.95 22.12
CA LEU A 536 3.27 29.93 22.97
C LEU A 536 3.49 29.15 24.28
N CYS A 537 4.57 28.36 24.35
CA CYS A 537 4.95 27.60 25.53
C CYS A 537 5.80 28.40 26.52
N PHE A 538 6.18 29.63 26.17
CA PHE A 538 7.09 30.47 26.93
C PHE A 538 6.46 31.84 27.22
N ASN A 539 6.75 32.38 28.40
CA ASN A 539 6.36 33.74 28.73
C ASN A 539 7.31 34.76 28.07
N HIS A 540 6.90 36.02 27.99
CA HIS A 540 7.72 37.09 27.38
C HIS A 540 9.10 37.27 28.04
N ASP A 541 9.23 37.00 29.35
CA ASP A 541 10.51 37.05 30.07
C ASP A 541 11.43 35.86 29.76
N GLN A 542 10.90 34.83 29.12
CA GLN A 542 11.61 33.62 28.67
C GLN A 542 11.95 33.66 27.18
N MET A 543 11.86 34.85 26.56
CA MET A 543 12.12 35.07 25.15
C MET A 543 12.98 36.32 24.95
N ARG A 544 14.00 36.22 24.10
CA ARG A 544 14.81 37.37 23.67
C ARG A 544 14.90 37.39 22.16
N HIS A 545 14.86 38.58 21.56
CA HIS A 545 14.88 38.73 20.12
C HIS A 545 16.18 39.37 19.66
N PHE A 546 16.79 38.80 18.63
CA PHE A 546 18.07 39.25 18.12
C PHE A 546 18.00 39.47 16.62
N THR A 547 18.80 40.42 16.17
CA THR A 547 19.09 40.61 14.74
C THR A 547 20.57 40.51 14.47
N PHE A 548 20.95 39.99 13.31
CA PHE A 548 22.31 40.08 12.80
C PHE A 548 22.30 40.10 11.27
N ASP A 549 23.44 40.42 10.65
CA ASP A 549 23.51 40.61 9.21
C ASP A 549 24.25 39.48 8.49
N LEU A 550 23.65 38.99 7.40
CA LEU A 550 24.31 38.21 6.37
C LEU A 550 24.78 39.12 5.21
N PRO A 551 25.71 38.65 4.36
CA PRO A 551 26.04 39.34 3.11
C PRO A 551 24.80 39.68 2.29
N SER A 552 24.76 40.85 1.65
CA SER A 552 23.59 41.31 0.87
C SER A 552 23.22 40.40 -0.31
N ASN A 553 24.19 39.62 -0.80
CA ASN A 553 24.01 38.62 -1.84
C ASN A 553 23.73 37.21 -1.31
N ALA A 554 23.52 37.00 0.00
CA ALA A 554 23.26 35.68 0.56
C ALA A 554 22.03 35.02 -0.07
N LEU A 555 20.94 35.78 -0.29
CA LEU A 555 19.73 35.26 -0.93
C LEU A 555 19.94 34.92 -2.42
N GLU A 556 20.75 35.70 -3.14
CA GLU A 556 21.07 35.44 -4.54
C GLU A 556 21.97 34.21 -4.67
N LYS A 557 23.02 34.14 -3.84
CA LYS A 557 23.87 32.96 -3.70
C LYS A 557 23.07 31.74 -3.29
N SER A 558 21.98 31.93 -2.55
CA SER A 558 21.08 30.87 -2.18
C SER A 558 20.04 30.50 -3.23
N LEU A 559 20.21 30.96 -4.47
CA LEU A 559 19.28 30.76 -5.59
C LEU A 559 17.84 31.19 -5.25
N PHE A 560 17.71 32.19 -4.37
CA PHE A 560 16.44 32.67 -3.83
C PHE A 560 15.61 31.61 -3.07
N LEU A 561 16.21 30.47 -2.68
CA LEU A 561 15.60 29.48 -1.80
C LEU A 561 15.62 29.96 -0.35
N ARG A 562 14.71 30.89 -0.06
CA ARG A 562 14.56 31.56 1.25
C ARG A 562 14.44 30.54 2.40
N GLU A 563 13.70 29.47 2.18
CA GLU A 563 13.37 28.48 3.20
C GLU A 563 14.58 27.60 3.57
N ASN A 564 15.34 27.10 2.58
CA ASN A 564 16.61 26.40 2.82
C ASN A 564 17.62 27.29 3.55
N LEU A 565 17.65 28.58 3.22
CA LEU A 565 18.51 29.55 3.89
C LEU A 565 18.12 29.70 5.36
N LYS A 566 16.83 29.88 5.67
CA LYS A 566 16.36 29.95 7.07
C LYS A 566 16.70 28.67 7.85
N TYR A 567 16.49 27.51 7.25
CA TYR A 567 16.82 26.22 7.84
C TYR A 567 18.29 26.12 8.24
N ALA A 568 19.20 26.45 7.30
CA ALA A 568 20.64 26.46 7.55
C ALA A 568 21.04 27.47 8.64
N VAL A 569 20.36 28.63 8.70
CA VAL A 569 20.60 29.62 9.75
C VAL A 569 20.17 29.08 11.12
N VAL A 570 19.00 28.43 11.22
CA VAL A 570 18.54 27.79 12.46
C VAL A 570 19.56 26.77 12.95
N GLY A 571 20.03 25.86 12.07
CA GLY A 571 21.03 24.86 12.43
C GLY A 571 22.34 25.49 12.92
N ALA A 572 22.86 26.48 12.20
CA ALA A 572 24.10 27.17 12.59
C ALA A 572 23.97 27.93 13.92
N LEU A 573 22.82 28.56 14.19
CA LEU A 573 22.56 29.25 15.45
C LEU A 573 22.39 28.27 16.61
N ALA A 574 21.71 27.14 16.38
CA ALA A 574 21.51 26.08 17.35
C ALA A 574 22.84 25.47 17.79
N GLU A 575 23.70 25.16 16.82
CA GLU A 575 25.06 24.64 17.06
C GLU A 575 25.92 25.67 17.82
N ALA A 576 25.97 26.92 17.34
CA ALA A 576 26.75 27.98 17.98
C ALA A 576 26.27 28.31 19.40
N GLY A 577 24.96 28.17 19.67
CA GLY A 577 24.35 28.39 20.96
C GLY A 577 24.42 27.18 21.90
N ASN A 578 24.73 26.00 21.40
CA ASN A 578 24.53 24.70 22.07
C ASN A 578 23.10 24.60 22.67
N VAL A 579 22.11 24.78 21.78
CA VAL A 579 20.67 24.70 22.07
C VAL A 579 19.97 23.87 21.00
N SER A 580 18.83 23.27 21.32
CA SER A 580 18.00 22.60 20.34
C SER A 580 17.54 23.58 19.24
N PRO A 581 17.47 23.15 17.96
CA PRO A 581 16.99 23.97 16.86
C PRO A 581 15.61 24.61 17.10
N ILE A 582 14.72 23.94 17.83
CA ILE A 582 13.37 24.46 18.12
C ILE A 582 13.38 25.73 19.00
N ARG A 583 14.48 25.97 19.73
CA ARG A 583 14.66 27.18 20.56
C ARG A 583 15.04 28.41 19.73
N ILE A 584 15.45 28.22 18.47
CA ILE A 584 15.67 29.30 17.49
C ILE A 584 14.38 29.47 16.70
N ASN A 585 13.48 30.32 17.21
CA ASN A 585 12.11 30.38 16.75
C ASN A 585 11.80 31.69 15.99
N ARG A 586 10.75 31.68 15.18
CA ARG A 586 10.21 32.82 14.42
C ARG A 586 11.29 33.55 13.61
N LEU A 587 12.06 32.80 12.84
CA LEU A 587 13.14 33.34 12.04
C LEU A 587 12.61 34.05 10.78
N GLU A 588 13.02 35.30 10.61
CA GLU A 588 12.66 36.14 9.47
C GLU A 588 13.90 36.67 8.75
N LEU A 589 13.80 36.78 7.42
CA LEU A 589 14.83 37.35 6.57
C LEU A 589 14.35 38.68 5.98
N LYS A 590 15.03 39.78 6.31
CA LYS A 590 14.70 41.12 5.82
C LYS A 590 15.85 41.66 4.98
N LYS A 591 15.58 41.90 3.70
CA LYS A 591 16.57 42.51 2.80
C LYS A 591 16.70 44.01 3.11
N THR A 592 17.92 44.47 3.32
CA THR A 592 18.28 45.89 3.38
C THR A 592 19.17 46.22 2.18
N ASP A 593 19.51 47.50 1.99
CA ASP A 593 20.39 47.92 0.89
C ASP A 593 21.82 47.35 1.02
N THR A 594 22.25 47.05 2.24
CA THR A 594 23.65 46.71 2.57
C THR A 594 23.82 45.29 3.13
N ALA A 595 22.73 44.61 3.51
CA ALA A 595 22.77 43.30 4.15
C ALA A 595 21.48 42.51 3.92
N LEU A 596 21.52 41.22 4.23
CA LEU A 596 20.33 40.44 4.50
C LEU A 596 20.24 40.26 6.02
N GLN A 597 19.37 41.02 6.67
CA GLN A 597 19.18 40.98 8.11
C GLN A 597 18.38 39.73 8.48
N VAL A 598 18.88 38.98 9.45
CA VAL A 598 18.20 37.85 10.09
C VAL A 598 17.62 38.35 11.40
N LEU A 599 16.32 38.16 11.62
CA LEU A 599 15.65 38.38 12.90
C LEU A 599 15.22 37.02 13.44
N PHE A 600 15.53 36.71 14.70
CA PHE A 600 15.09 35.47 15.34
C PHE A 600 14.77 35.69 16.82
N THR A 601 13.97 34.78 17.38
CA THR A 601 13.71 34.69 18.81
C THR A 601 14.49 33.52 19.39
N LEU A 602 15.25 33.77 20.45
CA LEU A 602 15.86 32.73 21.26
C LEU A 602 14.97 32.46 22.47
N LEU A 603 14.59 31.21 22.65
CA LEU A 603 13.75 30.76 23.77
C LEU A 603 14.62 30.27 24.94
N GLU A 604 14.12 30.46 26.17
CA GLU A 604 14.74 29.91 27.37
C GLU A 604 14.71 28.37 27.37
N LYS A 605 15.66 27.77 28.10
CA LYS A 605 15.67 26.35 28.38
C LYS A 605 14.40 25.99 29.18
N PRO A 606 13.59 25.02 28.72
CA PRO A 606 12.44 24.55 29.49
C PRO A 606 12.84 24.12 30.90
N SER A 607 12.03 24.48 31.90
CA SER A 607 12.22 23.96 33.26
C SER A 607 12.12 22.44 33.22
N LYS A 608 13.10 21.71 33.78
CA LYS A 608 13.16 20.23 33.72
C LYS A 608 11.80 19.62 34.08
N VAL A 609 11.11 19.04 33.09
CA VAL A 609 9.80 18.41 33.31
C VAL A 609 9.97 17.01 33.95
N ALA A 610 11.15 16.41 33.85
CA ALA A 610 11.63 15.27 34.65
C ALA A 610 13.16 15.13 34.48
N ASP A 611 13.86 14.47 35.41
CA ASP A 611 15.23 13.98 35.16
C ASP A 611 15.15 12.76 34.23
N VAL A 612 15.16 13.02 32.92
CA VAL A 612 15.36 11.98 31.91
C VAL A 612 16.86 11.82 31.71
N GLU A 613 17.38 10.62 31.95
CA GLU A 613 18.78 10.25 31.75
C GLU A 613 19.08 10.26 30.24
N GLY A 614 19.95 11.16 29.77
CA GLY A 614 20.32 11.26 28.35
C GLY A 614 20.25 12.66 27.73
N ASN A 615 19.63 13.63 28.40
CA ASN A 615 19.46 14.98 27.85
C ASN A 615 20.78 15.66 27.50
N MET A 616 20.85 16.22 26.28
CA MET A 616 21.94 17.12 25.91
C MET A 616 21.97 18.31 26.89
N GLU A 617 23.13 18.58 27.47
CA GLU A 617 23.27 19.71 28.39
C GLU A 617 23.23 21.01 27.59
N GLU A 618 22.04 21.61 27.50
CA GLU A 618 21.87 22.88 26.80
C GLU A 618 22.16 24.10 27.66
N ASN A 619 22.62 25.14 26.98
CA ASN A 619 22.81 26.47 27.55
C ASN A 619 21.48 27.16 27.89
N THR A 620 21.49 27.97 28.94
CA THR A 620 20.40 28.94 29.20
C THR A 620 20.33 29.97 28.09
N MET A 621 19.23 30.71 27.99
CA MET A 621 19.06 31.77 26.99
C MET A 621 20.24 32.77 26.97
N ASP A 622 20.69 33.21 28.15
CA ASP A 622 21.79 34.18 28.27
C ASP A 622 23.15 33.59 27.85
N ALA A 623 23.42 32.34 28.23
CA ALA A 623 24.64 31.65 27.86
C ALA A 623 24.67 31.36 26.35
N ALA A 624 23.55 30.93 25.78
CA ALA A 624 23.40 30.67 24.36
C ALA A 624 23.53 31.97 23.53
N ALA A 625 22.89 33.06 23.95
CA ALA A 625 23.04 34.36 23.29
C ALA A 625 24.50 34.85 23.31
N SER A 626 25.20 34.65 24.41
CA SER A 626 26.63 34.99 24.55
C SER A 626 27.51 34.13 23.64
N ALA A 627 27.23 32.82 23.55
CA ALA A 627 27.96 31.88 22.71
C ALA A 627 27.75 32.15 21.21
N ILE A 628 26.49 32.40 20.80
CA ILE A 628 26.16 32.80 19.42
C ILE A 628 26.90 34.10 19.07
N LYS A 629 26.83 35.11 19.96
CA LYS A 629 27.49 36.39 19.73
C LYS A 629 29.00 36.24 19.61
N ALA A 630 29.64 35.46 20.48
CA ALA A 630 31.07 35.20 20.40
C ALA A 630 31.45 34.51 19.08
N THR A 631 30.72 33.47 18.69
CA THR A 631 30.93 32.74 17.43
C THR A 631 30.77 33.64 16.20
N LEU A 632 29.79 34.55 16.23
CA LEU A 632 29.58 35.54 15.18
C LEU A 632 30.70 36.58 15.13
N ASP A 633 31.10 37.13 16.28
CA ASP A 633 32.14 38.15 16.40
C ASP A 633 33.52 37.63 15.98
N ASP A 634 33.81 36.36 16.27
CA ASP A 634 35.02 35.66 15.85
C ASP A 634 34.98 35.22 14.37
N SER A 635 33.92 35.58 13.63
CA SER A 635 33.70 35.19 12.22
C SER A 635 33.65 33.68 11.99
N GLN A 636 33.24 32.92 13.00
CA GLN A 636 33.12 31.46 12.97
C GLN A 636 31.69 30.98 12.68
N LEU A 637 30.70 31.87 12.69
CA LEU A 637 29.32 31.54 12.30
C LEU A 637 29.21 31.42 10.77
N ILE A 638 29.43 30.20 10.28
CA ILE A 638 29.35 29.82 8.87
C ILE A 638 28.01 29.15 8.62
N ILE A 639 27.24 29.66 7.66
CA ILE A 639 25.96 29.07 7.28
C ILE A 639 26.15 28.33 5.97
N ILE A 640 25.84 27.04 5.98
CA ILE A 640 26.01 26.13 4.85
C ILE A 640 24.61 25.77 4.33
N VAL A 641 24.29 26.20 3.11
CA VAL A 641 23.01 25.89 2.47
C VAL A 641 23.25 24.79 1.43
N MET A 642 22.54 23.68 1.61
CA MET A 642 22.58 22.52 0.71
C MET A 642 21.43 22.62 -0.30
N TYR A 643 21.74 22.32 -1.57
CA TYR A 643 20.78 22.26 -2.67
C TYR A 643 20.61 20.84 -3.19
N GLY A 644 19.34 20.47 -3.38
CA GLY A 644 18.94 19.23 -4.02
C GLY A 644 18.95 18.05 -3.07
N ASN A 645 17.82 17.35 -3.00
CA ASN A 645 17.70 16.03 -2.41
C ASN A 645 17.58 15.09 -3.61
N SER A 646 18.70 14.64 -4.17
CA SER A 646 18.60 13.57 -5.15
C SER A 646 18.46 12.26 -4.36
N PRO A 647 17.33 11.53 -4.48
CA PRO A 647 17.17 10.22 -3.86
C PRO A 647 18.13 9.16 -4.44
N ASP A 648 18.86 9.49 -5.52
CA ASP A 648 19.90 8.62 -6.06
C ASP A 648 21.21 8.81 -5.29
N GLU A 649 21.49 7.89 -4.36
CA GLU A 649 22.75 7.74 -3.59
C GLU A 649 24.03 7.77 -4.49
N GLY A 650 23.91 7.67 -5.81
CA GLY A 650 25.00 7.64 -6.78
C GLY A 650 25.40 8.98 -7.43
N LYS A 651 24.60 10.06 -7.35
CA LYS A 651 24.93 11.35 -8.00
C LYS A 651 25.09 12.49 -6.98
N LYS A 652 26.24 12.49 -6.31
CA LYS A 652 26.71 13.50 -5.35
C LYS A 652 27.03 14.88 -5.97
N ASN A 653 26.06 15.50 -6.63
CA ASN A 653 26.16 16.91 -7.01
C ASN A 653 25.20 17.74 -6.14
N HIS A 654 25.32 17.63 -4.81
CA HIS A 654 24.75 18.68 -3.96
C HIS A 654 25.50 19.96 -4.29
N LEU A 655 24.80 20.95 -4.84
CA LEU A 655 25.35 22.29 -4.85
C LEU A 655 25.37 22.73 -3.38
N ILE A 656 26.52 23.18 -2.91
CA ILE A 656 26.69 23.69 -1.55
C ILE A 656 27.13 25.14 -1.70
N THR A 657 26.43 26.05 -1.05
CA THR A 657 26.95 27.41 -0.84
C THR A 657 27.16 27.64 0.64
N SER A 658 28.20 28.39 0.98
CA SER A 658 28.41 28.86 2.33
C SER A 658 28.62 30.37 2.35
N PHE A 659 28.28 30.98 3.48
CA PHE A 659 28.55 32.38 3.75
C PHE A 659 28.78 32.58 5.25
N THR A 660 29.71 33.47 5.56
CA THR A 660 30.03 33.88 6.93
C THR A 660 29.12 35.03 7.33
N ALA A 661 28.51 34.94 8.52
CA ALA A 661 27.77 36.06 9.10
C ALA A 661 28.68 37.26 9.33
N LYS A 662 28.16 38.49 9.25
CA LYS A 662 28.97 39.69 9.47
C LYS A 662 29.29 39.83 10.97
N PRO A 663 30.56 39.90 11.37
CA PRO A 663 30.94 40.01 12.78
C PRO A 663 30.45 41.33 13.39
N HIS A 664 30.21 41.35 14.70
CA HIS A 664 29.75 42.52 15.47
C HIS A 664 28.42 43.13 15.03
N THR A 665 27.57 42.34 14.35
CA THR A 665 26.25 42.79 13.90
C THR A 665 25.09 42.26 14.75
N MET A 666 25.35 41.35 15.71
CA MET A 666 24.32 40.81 16.58
C MET A 666 23.87 41.85 17.63
N VAL A 667 22.61 42.26 17.54
CA VAL A 667 21.99 43.24 18.44
C VAL A 667 20.64 42.71 18.91
N GLU A 668 20.36 42.87 20.20
CA GLU A 668 19.06 42.59 20.79
C GLU A 668 18.05 43.67 20.39
N VAL A 669 16.85 43.26 20.01
CA VAL A 669 15.80 44.15 19.52
C VAL A 669 14.48 43.86 20.23
N GLU A 670 13.59 44.85 20.27
CA GLU A 670 12.19 44.62 20.61
C GLU A 670 11.45 44.16 19.36
N ARG A 671 10.71 43.05 19.46
CA ARG A 671 9.82 42.60 18.39
C ARG A 671 8.45 43.25 18.61
N SER A 672 7.90 43.87 17.58
CA SER A 672 6.54 44.43 17.67
C SER A 672 5.54 43.31 17.95
N GLU A 673 4.78 43.42 19.04
CA GLU A 673 3.74 42.48 19.51
C GLU A 673 2.57 42.27 18.52
N ASN A 674 2.58 42.94 17.36
CA ASN A 674 1.49 42.87 16.38
C ASN A 674 1.50 41.59 15.52
N LEU A 675 2.47 40.69 15.70
CA LEU A 675 2.45 39.35 15.10
C LEU A 675 1.74 38.40 16.08
N PRO A 676 0.56 37.84 15.72
CA PRO A 676 -0.15 36.93 16.60
C PRO A 676 0.73 35.71 16.91
N GLU A 677 0.88 35.40 18.20
CA GLU A 677 1.73 34.31 18.65
C GLU A 677 1.19 32.94 18.24
N GLY A 678 2.05 32.05 17.74
CA GLY A 678 1.69 30.67 17.40
C GLY A 678 0.65 30.50 16.29
N ILE A 679 0.33 31.56 15.54
CA ILE A 679 -0.45 31.45 14.31
C ILE A 679 0.55 31.60 13.17
N GLU A 680 0.88 30.48 12.50
CA GLU A 680 1.31 30.55 11.11
C GLU A 680 0.16 31.23 10.35
N VAL A 681 0.24 32.54 10.18
CA VAL A 681 -0.64 33.24 9.26
C VAL A 681 -0.15 32.80 7.89
N PHE A 682 -0.67 31.66 7.42
CA PHE A 682 -0.84 31.48 5.98
C PHE A 682 -1.51 32.78 5.54
N LYS A 683 -0.75 33.61 4.82
CA LYS A 683 -1.32 34.72 4.05
C LYS A 683 -2.10 34.08 2.91
N GLY A 684 -3.18 33.38 3.26
CA GLY A 684 -4.27 33.12 2.35
C GLY A 684 -4.81 34.47 1.92
N TYR A 685 -5.43 34.47 0.75
CA TYR A 685 -6.17 35.63 0.29
C TYR A 685 -7.15 36.06 1.36
N SER A 686 -7.09 37.33 1.77
CA SER A 686 -8.11 37.87 2.65
C SER A 686 -9.47 37.76 1.95
N SER A 687 -10.55 37.76 2.73
CA SER A 687 -11.90 37.85 2.17
C SER A 687 -12.04 39.07 1.24
N GLY A 688 -11.30 40.15 1.49
CA GLY A 688 -11.18 41.30 0.60
C GLY A 688 -10.45 41.01 -0.72
N ASP A 689 -9.38 40.21 -0.69
CA ASP A 689 -8.63 39.83 -1.89
C ASP A 689 -9.46 38.91 -2.81
N MET A 690 -10.15 37.92 -2.23
CA MET A 690 -11.05 37.05 -2.99
C MET A 690 -12.26 37.81 -3.53
N ALA A 691 -12.84 38.72 -2.75
CA ALA A 691 -13.91 39.59 -3.22
C ALA A 691 -13.44 40.52 -4.34
N GLY A 692 -12.24 41.10 -4.22
CA GLY A 692 -11.61 41.93 -5.23
C GLY A 692 -11.36 41.16 -6.54
N LEU A 693 -10.86 39.92 -6.44
CA LEU A 693 -10.64 39.05 -7.59
C LEU A 693 -11.97 38.66 -8.26
N ALA A 694 -13.01 38.34 -7.50
CA ALA A 694 -14.33 38.03 -8.03
C ALA A 694 -14.94 39.24 -8.78
N VAL A 695 -14.87 40.44 -8.20
CA VAL A 695 -15.33 41.68 -8.84
C VAL A 695 -14.50 41.98 -10.11
N GLY A 696 -13.18 41.80 -10.04
CA GLY A 696 -12.27 41.97 -11.18
C GLY A 696 -12.61 41.04 -12.34
N MET A 697 -12.87 39.76 -12.05
CA MET A 697 -13.28 38.76 -13.04
C MET A 697 -14.63 39.10 -13.70
N ILE A 698 -15.60 39.61 -12.92
CA ILE A 698 -16.90 40.06 -13.46
C ILE A 698 -16.71 41.24 -14.41
N ILE A 699 -15.93 42.27 -14.01
CA ILE A 699 -15.67 43.44 -14.86
C ILE A 699 -14.93 43.04 -16.13
N ALA A 700 -13.90 42.18 -16.02
CA ALA A 700 -13.16 41.69 -17.17
C ALA A 700 -14.06 40.91 -18.14
N GLY A 701 -14.93 40.03 -17.63
CA GLY A 701 -15.93 39.32 -18.42
C GLY A 701 -16.90 40.27 -19.14
N LEU A 702 -17.35 41.32 -18.45
CA LEU A 702 -18.25 42.33 -19.00
C LEU A 702 -17.58 43.14 -20.12
N LEU A 703 -16.33 43.55 -19.93
CA LEU A 703 -15.54 44.27 -20.93
C LEU A 703 -15.25 43.40 -22.16
N MET A 704 -14.91 42.13 -21.97
CA MET A 704 -14.73 41.19 -23.08
C MET A 704 -16.05 40.95 -23.84
N GLY A 705 -17.17 40.81 -23.13
CA GLY A 705 -18.49 40.65 -23.74
C GLY A 705 -18.91 41.87 -24.55
N LEU A 706 -18.77 43.08 -23.99
CA LEU A 706 -19.05 44.34 -24.69
C LEU A 706 -18.11 44.56 -25.87
N GLY A 707 -16.81 44.27 -25.72
CA GLY A 707 -15.83 44.32 -26.80
C GLY A 707 -16.16 43.35 -27.94
N GLY A 708 -16.54 42.11 -27.61
CA GLY A 708 -16.98 41.11 -28.57
C GLY A 708 -18.25 41.54 -29.31
N MET A 709 -19.26 42.06 -28.61
CA MET A 709 -20.48 42.58 -29.22
C MET A 709 -20.20 43.79 -30.12
N TYR A 710 -19.33 44.71 -29.71
CA TYR A 710 -18.94 45.87 -30.51
C TYR A 710 -18.23 45.43 -31.80
N LEU A 711 -17.26 44.53 -31.72
CA LEU A 711 -16.54 44.01 -32.88
C LEU A 711 -17.45 43.20 -33.82
N TYR A 712 -18.39 42.43 -33.27
CA TYR A 712 -19.38 41.70 -34.06
C TYR A 712 -20.36 42.64 -34.76
N GLY A 713 -20.86 43.65 -34.07
CA GLY A 713 -21.76 44.67 -34.64
C GLY A 713 -21.10 45.50 -35.74
N ARG A 714 -19.79 45.70 -35.70
CA ARG A 714 -19.02 46.43 -36.72
C ARG A 714 -18.71 45.62 -37.98
N LYS A 715 -18.94 44.30 -37.94
CA LYS A 715 -18.76 43.37 -39.08
C LYS A 715 -20.03 43.17 -39.92
N LYS A 716 -21.18 43.64 -39.45
CA LYS A 716 -22.39 43.86 -40.24
C LYS A 716 -22.37 45.27 -40.82
#